data_AF-A0A6B3SM57-F1
#
_entry.id   AF-A0A6B3SM57-F1
#
_cell.length_a   1.000
_cell.length_b   1.000
_cell.length_c   1.000
_cell.angle_alpha   90.00
_cell.angle_beta   90.00
_cell.angle_gamma   90.00
#
_symmetry.space_group_name_H-M   'P 1'
#
loop_
_entity.id
_entity.type
_entity.pdbx_description
1 polymer ?
#
loop_
_entity_poly.entity_id
_entity_poly.type
_entity_poly.pdbx_seq_one_letter_code
_entity_poly.pdbx_strand_id
1 'polypeptide(L)'
;MSLVFEQEPNNTTPNTLKLGDTVRGVAATISDVDRYQFIASAGGILKLDFGTANSTANAWSYSVSIYDANNKLVAGENVGYGFGKTVNAVLSGAGTYKVYVYASKDGLTGTYDLTASMVTGTTTLYESGKNTTQAAADTIVAGQSISGQLNYGWGSRFYKFATTSSGSLELDFTPPNANTYSTYDVNLLDAAGKVVATGSTGSALTLSGGRVTQGATYYVEVKGKGYDSGNFTLSEQVLNPATISYKALTAQSAQTGEIKSAASDYYKVDLVAGTTYIFGVKGSTSSGGTLADPKLTLFDANLLQLESCDNLPVYTTKAGTLADPQIGFTATSTGSYYLAVAGSSSTGTYTITEDKVGTDTAIASLLDGARWNAGSPLGTPVKLTYSFLTSTVNGYGGFAIMTAAQKDAVRTILASYAALANLSFTEVADSSSSQLRLGCADLQGTAEGITFFSSAPSGAYTSNKILMEVARSDANYVGGMYTYEALIHEIGHSLGLKHPGNYNGSSGVGEAPFMPLALDNRKFTDMSYVNDPLRTAWHSTPGLYDIASIQYLYGVNAAAASPTQSFTVGSTAPESRTLFSTAPGATLDAGNQCKPVTISLTPGTFSSVGVNADGTAAHDNISIAFGSTFTGAIGGAGNDVIVGNDLGDRLAGGAGNDTVTGGAGDDTIVDFSGADWLDGGGGKNTLALSATSADLNAAADAQLVNIAVIDLAGAAAGVILDLHLQSEAIAVNGSAFNDIMTPSAGGGKLAGGAGDDVILGVVAGLVIDGGTGTNTLRVTQTSTILNAMSDDQLVNVQAVDLSNAGAGVTLDLHLQTEAINVVGGGFDDTITLSRGGGRVDGGSGSDTLLLAGSRTQFSVTPSGSGYLVKDKAGSQASATLSSVEKLKFIDMTIALGTAVDGTAGNDKFNGTAAFQRFSGGDGVDLISYGGKKADFVLEKTADGYTVSKTGGDGGDTLSGVERLVFTDTALALDIDGNGGKVYRLYQAAFNRKPDSDGLGWQLKAMDDGTPLNQISQNFVSSAEFKSLYGSNPSTVALVNLLYQNVLHRTPQQFETDFWVNIVDNGVPVRQTAAEVLASFSESPENQAQVIGSIQNGMEYHYYA
;
A
#
# COMPACT_ATOMS: atom_id res chain seq x y z
N MET A 1 18.18 1.62 60.09
CA MET A 1 19.33 1.59 59.17
C MET A 1 20.60 1.64 59.98
N SER A 2 21.44 0.61 59.87
CA SER A 2 22.81 0.67 60.38
C SER A 2 23.67 1.24 59.25
N LEU A 3 24.41 2.33 59.52
CA LEU A 3 25.42 2.83 58.58
C LEU A 3 26.64 1.91 58.70
N VAL A 4 26.97 1.22 57.62
CA VAL A 4 28.13 0.32 57.53
C VAL A 4 29.17 1.00 56.66
N PHE A 5 30.45 0.97 57.03
CA PHE A 5 31.52 1.47 56.18
C PHE A 5 32.04 0.36 55.28
N GLU A 6 32.43 0.68 54.05
CA GLU A 6 33.14 -0.27 53.20
C GLU A 6 34.46 -0.72 53.86
N GLN A 7 34.90 -1.94 53.56
CA GLN A 7 36.24 -2.41 53.88
C GLN A 7 37.11 -2.37 52.63
N GLU A 8 38.23 -1.63 52.70
CA GLU A 8 39.26 -1.57 51.66
C GLU A 8 40.42 -2.54 51.95
N PRO A 9 41.08 -3.14 50.91
CA PRO A 9 40.82 -2.99 49.48
C PRO A 9 39.74 -3.95 48.97
N ASN A 10 38.68 -3.45 48.33
CA ASN A 10 37.61 -4.29 47.76
C ASN A 10 37.70 -4.43 46.22
N ASN A 11 38.75 -3.89 45.58
CA ASN A 11 38.92 -3.86 44.12
C ASN A 11 39.04 -5.24 43.47
N THR A 12 39.10 -6.31 44.27
CA THR A 12 39.17 -7.71 43.81
C THR A 12 38.18 -8.62 44.53
N THR A 13 37.98 -8.43 45.83
CA THR A 13 37.04 -9.20 46.67
C THR A 13 35.88 -8.30 47.09
N PRO A 14 34.64 -8.58 46.65
CA PRO A 14 33.52 -7.67 46.87
C PRO A 14 33.01 -7.69 48.32
N ASN A 15 32.63 -6.52 48.82
CA ASN A 15 31.93 -6.36 50.09
C ASN A 15 30.49 -6.89 49.97
N THR A 16 29.93 -7.48 51.03
CA THR A 16 28.54 -7.97 50.99
C THR A 16 27.57 -6.80 51.16
N LEU A 17 26.70 -6.60 50.19
CA LEU A 17 25.61 -5.62 50.22
C LEU A 17 24.33 -6.32 50.67
N LYS A 18 23.86 -6.00 51.89
CA LYS A 18 22.61 -6.51 52.45
C LYS A 18 21.47 -5.55 52.16
N LEU A 19 20.28 -6.10 51.90
CA LEU A 19 19.08 -5.29 51.69
C LEU A 19 18.72 -4.51 52.95
N GLY A 20 18.48 -3.21 52.78
CA GLY A 20 18.11 -2.26 53.84
C GLY A 20 19.29 -1.62 54.59
N ASP A 21 20.53 -2.09 54.36
CA ASP A 21 21.74 -1.49 54.92
C ASP A 21 22.25 -0.38 53.98
N THR A 22 22.73 0.72 54.56
CA THR A 22 23.43 1.79 53.85
C THR A 22 24.93 1.58 54.04
N VAL A 23 25.64 1.37 52.94
CA VAL A 23 27.10 1.25 52.93
C VAL A 23 27.72 2.58 52.52
N ARG A 24 28.60 3.12 53.35
CA ARG A 24 29.38 4.32 53.06
C ARG A 24 30.75 3.93 52.49
N GLY A 25 31.01 4.33 51.25
CA GLY A 25 32.27 4.11 50.56
C GLY A 25 33.03 5.38 50.18
N VAL A 26 34.26 5.23 49.68
CA VAL A 26 35.27 6.23 49.36
C VAL A 26 36.01 5.78 48.09
N ALA A 27 35.50 6.13 46.92
CA ALA A 27 36.26 5.95 45.67
C ALA A 27 37.09 7.21 45.36
N ALA A 28 38.41 7.04 45.20
CA ALA A 28 39.38 8.15 45.06
C ALA A 28 39.93 8.37 43.64
N THR A 29 39.87 7.37 42.74
CA THR A 29 40.40 7.42 41.36
C THR A 29 39.57 6.53 40.42
N ILE A 30 39.74 6.62 39.08
CA ILE A 30 39.02 5.71 38.15
C ILE A 30 39.50 4.25 38.29
N SER A 31 40.72 4.05 38.81
CA SER A 31 41.27 2.73 39.13
C SER A 31 40.74 2.15 40.44
N ASP A 32 40.05 2.97 41.23
CA ASP A 32 39.45 2.58 42.50
C ASP A 32 38.01 2.12 42.25
N VAL A 33 37.84 0.79 42.14
CA VAL A 33 36.56 0.17 41.80
C VAL A 33 36.03 -0.57 42.99
N ASP A 34 35.10 0.05 43.68
CA ASP A 34 34.45 -0.49 44.84
C ASP A 34 33.49 -1.60 44.43
N ARG A 35 33.84 -2.84 44.79
CA ARG A 35 33.04 -4.01 44.43
C ARG A 35 32.17 -4.43 45.60
N TYR A 36 30.90 -4.65 45.30
CA TYR A 36 29.91 -5.19 46.21
C TYR A 36 29.25 -6.42 45.60
N GLN A 37 28.73 -7.30 46.45
CA GLN A 37 28.01 -8.50 46.06
C GLN A 37 26.69 -8.59 46.84
N PHE A 38 25.63 -8.87 46.11
CA PHE A 38 24.28 -9.08 46.63
C PHE A 38 23.78 -10.47 46.18
N ILE A 39 23.05 -11.18 47.04
CA ILE A 39 22.41 -12.46 46.70
C ILE A 39 20.89 -12.25 46.71
N ALA A 40 20.27 -12.34 45.54
CA ALA A 40 18.82 -12.31 45.40
C ALA A 40 18.25 -13.69 45.66
N SER A 41 17.20 -13.78 46.48
CA SER A 41 16.48 -15.03 46.77
C SER A 41 15.42 -15.40 45.72
N ALA A 42 15.05 -14.45 44.85
CA ALA A 42 14.12 -14.61 43.74
C ALA A 42 14.38 -13.53 42.68
N GLY A 43 13.67 -13.58 41.54
CA GLY A 43 13.61 -12.43 40.63
C GLY A 43 12.84 -11.27 41.26
N GLY A 44 13.08 -10.06 40.77
CA GLY A 44 12.46 -8.83 41.29
C GLY A 44 13.28 -7.60 40.92
N ILE A 45 13.00 -6.46 41.55
CA ILE A 45 13.68 -5.20 41.27
C ILE A 45 14.66 -4.91 42.38
N LEU A 46 15.95 -4.88 42.07
CA LEU A 46 16.98 -4.33 42.94
C LEU A 46 17.05 -2.83 42.74
N LYS A 47 16.85 -2.08 43.82
CA LYS A 47 16.93 -0.63 43.89
C LYS A 47 18.20 -0.24 44.66
N LEU A 48 19.06 0.54 44.04
CA LEU A 48 20.28 1.08 44.65
C LEU A 48 20.16 2.59 44.82
N ASP A 49 19.93 3.04 46.05
CA ASP A 49 19.95 4.46 46.39
C ASP A 49 21.38 4.91 46.68
N PHE A 50 21.90 5.80 45.83
CA PHE A 50 23.23 6.37 45.89
C PHE A 50 23.17 7.84 46.30
N GLY A 51 23.96 8.25 47.30
CA GLY A 51 24.08 9.65 47.72
C GLY A 51 25.53 10.07 47.91
N THR A 52 25.90 11.30 47.56
CA THR A 52 27.25 11.84 47.80
C THR A 52 27.24 12.80 48.98
N ALA A 53 28.27 12.75 49.84
CA ALA A 53 28.35 13.66 50.99
C ALA A 53 28.82 15.10 50.65
N ASN A 54 29.29 15.37 49.43
CA ASN A 54 29.86 16.67 49.04
C ASN A 54 29.00 17.36 47.96
N SER A 55 28.36 18.47 48.30
CA SER A 55 27.35 19.16 47.46
C SER A 55 27.93 20.20 46.47
N THR A 56 29.25 20.31 46.33
CA THR A 56 29.88 21.48 45.66
C THR A 56 30.70 21.19 44.39
N ALA A 57 30.79 19.95 43.90
CA ALA A 57 31.61 19.62 42.72
C ALA A 57 30.79 19.56 41.42
N ASN A 58 31.15 20.40 40.44
CA ASN A 58 30.58 20.44 39.11
C ASN A 58 31.19 19.35 38.18
N ALA A 59 30.30 18.64 37.46
CA ALA A 59 30.53 17.74 36.32
C ALA A 59 31.23 16.36 36.56
N TRP A 60 30.37 15.37 36.90
CA TRP A 60 30.51 13.90 36.81
C TRP A 60 31.22 13.19 37.97
N SER A 61 30.46 12.59 38.91
CA SER A 61 31.02 12.01 40.12
C SER A 61 30.35 10.68 40.52
N TYR A 62 31.01 9.59 40.11
CA TYR A 62 30.76 8.15 40.31
C TYR A 62 29.92 7.45 39.23
N SER A 63 30.32 6.24 38.87
CA SER A 63 29.56 5.30 38.04
C SER A 63 29.15 4.11 38.89
N VAL A 64 27.86 3.77 38.89
CA VAL A 64 27.31 2.58 39.57
C VAL A 64 26.87 1.59 38.51
N SER A 65 27.30 0.33 38.61
CA SER A 65 26.97 -0.71 37.62
C SER A 65 26.66 -2.04 38.30
N ILE A 66 25.63 -2.74 37.84
CA ILE A 66 25.15 -4.01 38.36
C ILE A 66 25.41 -5.10 37.31
N TYR A 67 26.03 -6.20 37.71
CA TYR A 67 26.35 -7.35 36.87
C TYR A 67 25.74 -8.63 37.43
N ASP A 68 25.39 -9.57 36.56
CA ASP A 68 24.98 -10.92 36.97
C ASP A 68 26.19 -11.81 37.31
N ALA A 69 25.92 -13.06 37.69
CA ALA A 69 26.94 -14.05 38.02
C ALA A 69 27.92 -14.34 36.86
N ASN A 70 27.50 -14.12 35.61
CA ASN A 70 28.29 -14.31 34.40
C ASN A 70 29.07 -13.05 33.98
N ASN A 71 29.13 -12.02 34.84
CA ASN A 71 29.69 -10.69 34.54
C ASN A 71 28.99 -9.98 33.36
N LYS A 72 27.74 -10.33 33.06
CA LYS A 72 26.94 -9.56 32.10
C LYS A 72 26.34 -8.35 32.83
N LEU A 73 26.54 -7.16 32.27
CA LEU A 73 25.94 -5.92 32.79
C LEU A 73 24.40 -6.03 32.75
N VAL A 74 23.77 -5.81 33.90
CA VAL A 74 22.31 -5.85 34.14
C VAL A 74 21.72 -4.45 34.13
N ALA A 75 22.35 -3.48 34.81
CA ALA A 75 21.99 -2.06 34.79
C ALA A 75 23.22 -1.21 35.14
N GLY A 76 23.24 0.07 34.77
CA GLY A 76 24.31 0.97 35.20
C GLY A 76 24.06 2.43 34.86
N GLU A 77 24.55 3.33 35.71
CA GLU A 77 24.32 4.77 35.59
C GLU A 77 25.55 5.57 36.07
N ASN A 78 25.82 6.70 35.42
CA ASN A 78 26.68 7.74 35.97
C ASN A 78 25.86 8.61 36.94
N VAL A 79 26.28 8.64 38.20
CA VAL A 79 25.66 9.41 39.27
C VAL A 79 26.49 10.67 39.54
N GLY A 80 25.91 11.73 40.13
CA GLY A 80 26.64 12.93 40.54
C GLY A 80 25.94 14.27 40.29
N TYR A 81 25.23 14.79 41.30
CA TYR A 81 25.06 16.20 41.66
C TYR A 81 24.16 16.30 42.91
N GLY A 82 24.71 16.60 44.10
CA GLY A 82 24.01 17.17 45.29
C GLY A 82 22.76 16.50 45.88
N PHE A 83 22.16 15.50 45.24
CA PHE A 83 20.89 14.87 45.58
C PHE A 83 21.02 13.35 45.40
N GLY A 84 20.36 12.58 46.26
CA GLY A 84 20.36 11.11 46.15
C GLY A 84 19.77 10.66 44.80
N LYS A 85 20.39 9.66 44.18
CA LYS A 85 19.95 9.01 42.94
C LYS A 85 19.58 7.55 43.20
N THR A 86 18.75 6.98 42.35
CA THR A 86 18.31 5.59 42.46
C THR A 86 18.58 4.85 41.15
N VAL A 87 19.42 3.81 41.19
CA VAL A 87 19.62 2.88 40.06
C VAL A 87 18.75 1.65 40.27
N ASN A 88 17.88 1.31 39.31
CA ASN A 88 17.04 0.11 39.38
C ASN A 88 17.57 -0.97 38.44
N ALA A 89 17.42 -2.24 38.81
CA ALA A 89 17.76 -3.38 37.98
C ALA A 89 16.71 -4.50 38.09
N VAL A 90 16.24 -4.99 36.94
CA VAL A 90 15.42 -6.21 36.87
C VAL A 90 16.32 -7.44 36.99
N LEU A 91 16.06 -8.23 38.02
CA LEU A 91 16.75 -9.47 38.27
C LEU A 91 15.94 -10.64 37.70
N SER A 92 16.56 -11.43 36.82
CA SER A 92 15.91 -12.54 36.10
C SER A 92 15.55 -13.74 36.99
N GLY A 93 16.10 -13.80 38.20
CA GLY A 93 15.88 -14.90 39.14
C GLY A 93 16.79 -14.81 40.36
N ALA A 94 16.66 -15.80 41.23
CA ALA A 94 17.56 -15.97 42.37
C ALA A 94 19.00 -16.14 41.88
N GLY A 95 19.96 -15.51 42.57
CA GLY A 95 21.35 -15.58 42.15
C GLY A 95 22.22 -14.49 42.76
N THR A 96 23.51 -14.59 42.47
CA THR A 96 24.50 -13.60 42.89
C THR A 96 24.62 -12.49 41.86
N TYR A 97 24.51 -11.25 42.32
CA TYR A 97 24.71 -10.03 41.54
C TYR A 97 25.86 -9.23 42.12
N LYS A 98 26.60 -8.54 41.27
CA LYS A 98 27.76 -7.72 41.63
C LYS A 98 27.44 -6.26 41.36
N VAL A 99 27.76 -5.37 42.29
CA VAL A 99 27.60 -3.93 42.11
C VAL A 99 28.99 -3.30 42.14
N TYR A 100 29.34 -2.52 41.13
CA TYR A 100 30.60 -1.79 41.05
C TYR A 100 30.32 -0.30 41.16
N VAL A 101 31.06 0.39 42.03
CA VAL A 101 31.05 1.84 42.16
C VAL A 101 32.47 2.33 41.91
N TYR A 102 32.67 3.31 41.04
CA TYR A 102 34.01 3.87 40.81
C TYR A 102 33.92 5.33 40.40
N ALA A 103 34.97 6.11 40.66
CA ALA A 103 35.01 7.50 40.21
C ALA A 103 35.00 7.58 38.69
N SER A 104 34.21 8.49 38.13
CA SER A 104 34.10 8.70 36.68
C SER A 104 35.29 9.45 36.06
N LYS A 105 36.18 10.02 36.89
CA LYS A 105 37.40 10.73 36.49
C LYS A 105 38.44 10.74 37.62
N ASP A 106 39.72 10.79 37.26
CA ASP A 106 40.82 10.88 38.22
C ASP A 106 40.83 12.22 38.97
N GLY A 107 41.16 12.15 40.27
CA GLY A 107 41.23 13.32 41.16
C GLY A 107 39.92 13.66 41.87
N LEU A 108 38.87 12.86 41.70
CA LEU A 108 37.63 12.98 42.46
C LEU A 108 37.75 12.20 43.77
N THR A 109 37.95 12.92 44.89
CA THR A 109 37.95 12.33 46.24
C THR A 109 36.68 12.72 46.98
N GLY A 110 35.91 11.72 47.41
CA GLY A 110 34.64 11.93 48.11
C GLY A 110 34.11 10.65 48.75
N THR A 111 33.17 10.80 49.68
CA THR A 111 32.40 9.68 50.25
C THR A 111 31.03 9.59 49.60
N TYR A 112 30.56 8.36 49.41
CA TYR A 112 29.20 8.07 48.96
C TYR A 112 28.49 7.11 49.92
N ASP A 113 27.17 7.15 49.93
CA ASP A 113 26.29 6.21 50.60
C ASP A 113 25.55 5.40 49.53
N LEU A 114 25.56 4.07 49.66
CA LEU A 114 24.89 3.12 48.78
C LEU A 114 23.94 2.25 49.61
N THR A 115 22.64 2.34 49.36
CA THR A 115 21.62 1.52 50.02
C THR A 115 20.95 0.62 49.01
N ALA A 116 21.00 -0.70 49.22
CA ALA A 116 20.24 -1.65 48.40
C ALA A 116 18.88 -1.95 49.03
N SER A 117 17.83 -1.91 48.23
CA SER A 117 16.51 -2.42 48.59
C SER A 117 15.96 -3.28 47.46
N MET A 118 15.03 -4.17 47.74
CA MET A 118 14.46 -5.05 46.72
C MET A 118 12.95 -5.14 46.84
N VAL A 119 12.26 -5.11 45.70
CA VAL A 119 10.82 -5.35 45.60
C VAL A 119 10.60 -6.65 44.82
N THR A 120 9.92 -7.61 45.43
CA THR A 120 9.57 -8.90 44.82
C THR A 120 8.10 -8.92 44.38
N GLY A 121 7.79 -9.63 43.29
CA GLY A 121 6.40 -9.85 42.85
C GLY A 121 5.69 -8.66 42.21
N THR A 122 6.41 -7.72 41.60
CA THR A 122 5.78 -6.58 40.89
C THR A 122 5.23 -7.01 39.54
N THR A 123 4.09 -6.43 39.13
CA THR A 123 3.55 -6.54 37.76
C THR A 123 4.14 -5.48 36.82
N THR A 124 4.73 -4.41 37.36
CA THR A 124 5.42 -3.38 36.58
C THR A 124 6.71 -3.94 35.98
N LEU A 125 6.82 -3.88 34.66
CA LEU A 125 8.06 -4.18 33.94
C LEU A 125 9.04 -3.03 34.15
N TYR A 126 10.34 -3.27 34.12
CA TYR A 126 11.36 -2.21 34.17
C TYR A 126 12.32 -2.39 33.02
N GLU A 127 12.85 -1.28 32.51
CA GLU A 127 13.79 -1.33 31.40
C GLU A 127 15.11 -2.05 31.75
N SER A 128 15.77 -2.57 30.73
CA SER A 128 17.04 -3.28 30.82
C SER A 128 18.27 -2.35 30.77
N GLY A 129 18.05 -1.05 30.53
CA GLY A 129 19.09 -0.03 30.37
C GLY A 129 19.93 -0.17 29.08
N LYS A 130 19.58 -1.10 28.18
CA LYS A 130 20.27 -1.36 26.89
C LYS A 130 19.48 -0.92 25.66
N ASN A 131 18.27 -0.44 25.88
CA ASN A 131 17.31 -0.02 24.89
C ASN A 131 17.66 1.31 24.20
N THR A 132 18.93 1.53 23.88
CA THR A 132 19.40 2.77 23.23
C THR A 132 19.23 2.76 21.70
N THR A 133 18.79 1.63 21.14
CA THR A 133 18.47 1.46 19.72
C THR A 133 17.18 0.64 19.57
N GLN A 134 16.49 0.80 18.44
CA GLN A 134 15.26 0.05 18.12
C GLN A 134 15.47 -1.47 18.16
N ALA A 135 16.62 -1.97 17.69
CA ALA A 135 16.95 -3.41 17.74
C ALA A 135 17.10 -3.95 19.17
N ALA A 136 17.46 -3.09 20.13
CA ALA A 136 17.60 -3.41 21.54
C ALA A 136 16.38 -3.02 22.39
N ALA A 137 15.25 -2.69 21.75
CA ALA A 137 14.07 -2.19 22.44
C ALA A 137 13.50 -3.19 23.47
N ASP A 138 13.17 -2.69 24.65
CA ASP A 138 12.51 -3.46 25.71
C ASP A 138 11.02 -3.66 25.38
N THR A 139 10.45 -4.79 25.77
CA THR A 139 9.05 -5.12 25.41
C THR A 139 8.06 -4.59 26.44
N ILE A 140 7.09 -3.79 25.99
CA ILE A 140 5.86 -3.48 26.72
C ILE A 140 4.90 -4.65 26.46
N VAL A 141 4.41 -5.25 27.54
CA VAL A 141 3.42 -6.32 27.44
C VAL A 141 2.03 -5.69 27.49
N ALA A 142 1.15 -6.10 26.58
CA ALA A 142 -0.20 -5.55 26.47
C ALA A 142 -0.93 -5.52 27.82
N GLY A 143 -1.48 -4.35 28.16
CA GLY A 143 -2.17 -4.09 29.43
C GLY A 143 -1.26 -3.97 30.66
N GLN A 144 0.06 -3.90 30.50
CA GLN A 144 1.02 -3.65 31.58
C GLN A 144 1.83 -2.37 31.32
N SER A 145 2.11 -1.61 32.38
CA SER A 145 3.04 -0.49 32.30
C SER A 145 4.49 -0.96 32.49
N ILE A 146 5.40 -0.35 31.74
CA ILE A 146 6.85 -0.45 31.92
C ILE A 146 7.40 0.85 32.54
N SER A 147 8.28 0.71 33.52
CA SER A 147 9.06 1.80 34.10
C SER A 147 10.38 1.95 33.35
N GLY A 148 10.56 3.09 32.67
CA GLY A 148 11.80 3.48 31.99
C GLY A 148 12.65 4.44 32.82
N GLN A 149 13.92 4.62 32.45
CA GLN A 149 14.84 5.60 33.05
C GLN A 149 15.60 6.36 31.96
N LEU A 150 15.62 7.70 32.05
CA LEU A 150 16.45 8.53 31.17
C LEU A 150 17.77 8.89 31.88
N ASN A 151 18.87 8.52 31.24
CA ASN A 151 20.22 8.91 31.68
C ASN A 151 20.54 10.33 31.20
N TYR A 152 21.40 11.02 31.94
CA TYR A 152 21.88 12.36 31.60
C TYR A 152 22.61 12.35 30.24
N GLY A 153 22.11 13.13 29.27
CA GLY A 153 22.65 13.21 27.91
C GLY A 153 21.60 12.89 26.84
N TRP A 154 21.78 13.44 25.65
CA TRP A 154 20.86 13.47 24.50
C TRP A 154 20.50 12.09 23.86
N GLY A 155 20.36 11.02 24.66
CA GLY A 155 20.14 9.66 24.17
C GLY A 155 18.69 9.19 24.27
N SER A 156 18.23 8.50 23.23
CA SER A 156 16.89 7.91 23.15
C SER A 156 16.78 6.58 23.92
N ARG A 157 15.55 6.23 24.32
CA ARG A 157 15.15 4.93 24.89
C ARG A 157 14.06 4.33 24.03
N PHE A 158 14.23 3.09 23.61
CA PHE A 158 13.32 2.39 22.71
C PHE A 158 12.55 1.29 23.44
N TYR A 159 11.24 1.26 23.26
CA TYR A 159 10.37 0.19 23.72
C TYR A 159 9.67 -0.42 22.51
N LYS A 160 9.12 -1.62 22.63
CA LYS A 160 8.35 -2.28 21.58
C LYS A 160 7.15 -3.01 22.14
N PHE A 161 6.11 -3.15 21.35
CA PHE A 161 4.95 -3.96 21.71
C PHE A 161 4.37 -4.60 20.46
N ALA A 162 3.69 -5.73 20.64
CA ALA A 162 2.97 -6.42 19.59
C ALA A 162 1.47 -6.24 19.81
N THR A 163 0.76 -5.81 18.78
CA THR A 163 -0.66 -5.50 18.85
C THR A 163 -1.49 -6.78 18.78
N THR A 164 -2.50 -6.88 19.65
CA THR A 164 -3.36 -8.06 19.74
C THR A 164 -4.66 -7.92 18.95
N SER A 165 -4.99 -6.70 18.54
CA SER A 165 -6.14 -6.36 17.68
C SER A 165 -5.78 -5.15 16.82
N SER A 166 -6.52 -4.95 15.73
CA SER A 166 -6.47 -3.70 14.96
C SER A 166 -7.32 -2.64 15.65
N GLY A 167 -6.91 -1.38 15.60
CA GLY A 167 -7.65 -0.28 16.22
C GLY A 167 -6.82 0.97 16.41
N SER A 168 -7.34 1.93 17.17
CA SER A 168 -6.64 3.15 17.54
C SER A 168 -5.74 2.89 18.74
N LEU A 169 -4.46 3.26 18.66
CA LEU A 169 -3.53 3.11 19.77
C LEU A 169 -3.53 4.36 20.65
N GLU A 170 -3.66 4.14 21.95
CA GLU A 170 -3.32 5.10 23.00
C GLU A 170 -2.02 4.67 23.69
N LEU A 171 -1.09 5.60 23.80
CA LEU A 171 0.18 5.41 24.50
C LEU A 171 0.29 6.42 25.65
N ASP A 172 0.21 5.92 26.88
CA ASP A 172 0.33 6.74 28.08
C ASP A 172 1.79 6.83 28.53
N PHE A 173 2.29 8.06 28.62
CA PHE A 173 3.60 8.40 29.18
C PHE A 173 3.44 9.28 30.41
N THR A 174 4.06 8.90 31.52
CA THR A 174 4.11 9.73 32.74
C THR A 174 5.56 10.03 33.13
N PRO A 175 6.01 11.31 33.08
CA PRO A 175 7.39 11.68 33.41
C PRO A 175 7.66 11.64 34.92
N PRO A 176 8.94 11.60 35.34
CA PRO A 176 9.34 11.57 36.75
C PRO A 176 8.89 12.78 37.56
N ASN A 177 8.91 13.97 36.93
CA ASN A 177 8.53 15.22 37.56
C ASN A 177 7.68 16.01 36.56
N ALA A 178 6.42 16.28 36.93
CA ALA A 178 5.57 17.16 36.15
C ALA A 178 6.15 18.58 36.16
N ASN A 179 6.37 19.15 34.98
CA ASN A 179 6.80 20.53 34.81
C ASN A 179 6.10 21.14 33.58
N THR A 180 6.13 22.47 33.46
CA THR A 180 5.42 23.20 32.41
C THR A 180 6.19 23.32 31.09
N TYR A 181 7.40 22.74 30.99
CA TYR A 181 8.22 22.80 29.79
C TYR A 181 8.15 21.46 29.03
N SER A 182 8.13 21.50 27.71
CA SER A 182 8.11 20.30 26.87
C SER A 182 9.50 19.62 26.83
N THR A 183 9.89 18.94 27.91
CA THR A 183 11.25 18.42 28.12
C THR A 183 11.46 16.98 27.67
N TYR A 184 10.42 16.29 27.23
CA TYR A 184 10.50 14.94 26.64
C TYR A 184 9.87 14.94 25.26
N ASP A 185 10.45 14.23 24.31
CA ASP A 185 9.80 13.77 23.08
C ASP A 185 9.45 12.29 23.23
N VAL A 186 8.22 11.94 22.89
CA VAL A 186 7.73 10.56 22.84
C VAL A 186 7.23 10.30 21.42
N ASN A 187 7.87 9.37 20.72
CA ASN A 187 7.55 9.01 19.34
C ASN A 187 7.07 7.56 19.28
N LEU A 188 5.89 7.33 18.72
CA LEU A 188 5.46 6.02 18.25
C LEU A 188 6.06 5.78 16.86
N LEU A 189 6.67 4.62 16.65
CA LEU A 189 7.35 4.24 15.42
C LEU A 189 6.81 2.90 14.91
N ASP A 190 6.77 2.71 13.60
CA ASP A 190 6.49 1.41 12.99
C ASP A 190 7.72 0.48 13.01
N ALA A 191 7.59 -0.70 12.41
CA ALA A 191 8.67 -1.67 12.32
C ALA A 191 9.89 -1.19 11.51
N ALA A 192 9.69 -0.26 10.57
CA ALA A 192 10.75 0.35 9.77
C ALA A 192 11.41 1.55 10.48
N GLY A 193 10.87 1.99 11.62
CA GLY A 193 11.35 3.15 12.36
C GLY A 193 10.78 4.49 11.87
N LYS A 194 9.73 4.47 11.04
CA LYS A 194 8.97 5.67 10.62
C LYS A 194 8.07 6.10 11.77
N VAL A 195 8.05 7.41 12.05
CA VAL A 195 7.17 7.98 13.10
C VAL A 195 5.71 7.83 12.67
N VAL A 196 4.91 7.19 13.51
CA VAL A 196 3.46 7.04 13.39
C VAL A 196 2.74 8.17 14.14
N ALA A 197 3.18 8.48 15.36
CA ALA A 197 2.67 9.58 16.17
C ALA A 197 3.81 10.16 17.04
N THR A 198 3.74 11.45 17.38
CA THR A 198 4.76 12.12 18.22
C THR A 198 4.12 13.12 19.16
N GLY A 199 4.71 13.31 20.34
CA GLY A 199 4.33 14.38 21.25
C GLY A 199 5.48 14.80 22.12
N SER A 200 5.53 16.09 22.43
CA SER A 200 6.48 16.65 23.39
C SER A 200 5.76 17.04 24.69
N THR A 201 6.31 16.69 25.84
CA THR A 201 5.66 16.95 27.14
C THR A 201 6.66 17.18 28.28
N GLY A 202 6.22 17.88 29.33
CA GLY A 202 6.85 17.91 30.67
C GLY A 202 5.98 17.28 31.76
N SER A 203 4.75 16.88 31.42
CA SER A 203 3.74 16.29 32.29
C SER A 203 3.25 14.95 31.72
N ALA A 204 2.28 14.30 32.37
CA ALA A 204 1.64 13.12 31.79
C ALA A 204 1.08 13.45 30.39
N LEU A 205 1.24 12.51 29.46
CA LEU A 205 0.85 12.63 28.06
C LEU A 205 0.20 11.31 27.64
N THR A 206 -0.99 11.39 27.05
CA THR A 206 -1.58 10.29 26.28
C THR A 206 -1.39 10.63 24.81
N LEU A 207 -0.61 9.83 24.11
CA LEU A 207 -0.45 9.90 22.67
C LEU A 207 -1.54 9.05 22.02
N SER A 208 -2.48 9.74 21.39
CA SER A 208 -3.57 9.15 20.64
C SER A 208 -3.45 9.62 19.19
N GLY A 209 -3.59 8.71 18.21
CA GLY A 209 -3.55 9.11 16.80
C GLY A 209 -3.00 8.09 15.80
N GLY A 210 -2.39 6.99 16.26
CA GLY A 210 -1.93 5.93 15.36
C GLY A 210 -2.95 4.81 15.26
N ARG A 211 -3.45 4.51 14.05
CA ARG A 211 -4.12 3.22 13.80
C ARG A 211 -3.07 2.12 13.71
N VAL A 212 -3.32 1.02 14.40
CA VAL A 212 -2.42 -0.13 14.44
C VAL A 212 -3.08 -1.36 13.87
N THR A 213 -2.29 -2.19 13.19
CA THR A 213 -2.73 -3.45 12.59
C THR A 213 -2.50 -4.60 13.57
N GLN A 214 -3.44 -5.53 13.72
CA GLN A 214 -3.27 -6.73 14.53
C GLN A 214 -2.01 -7.52 14.13
N GLY A 215 -1.22 -7.93 15.12
CA GLY A 215 -0.03 -8.77 14.92
C GLY A 215 1.23 -8.02 14.50
N ALA A 216 1.14 -6.72 14.20
CA ALA A 216 2.29 -5.87 13.91
C ALA A 216 3.06 -5.52 15.19
N THR A 217 4.37 -5.26 15.04
CA THR A 217 5.22 -4.76 16.12
C THR A 217 5.50 -3.28 15.92
N TYR A 218 5.19 -2.49 16.94
CA TYR A 218 5.47 -1.06 16.98
C TYR A 218 6.52 -0.77 18.03
N TYR A 219 7.16 0.38 17.90
CA TYR A 219 8.21 0.85 18.79
C TYR A 219 7.85 2.20 19.40
N VAL A 220 8.35 2.48 20.59
CA VAL A 220 8.22 3.79 21.24
C VAL A 220 9.61 4.31 21.53
N GLU A 221 9.94 5.48 20.98
CA GLU A 221 11.14 6.22 21.33
C GLU A 221 10.80 7.29 22.36
N VAL A 222 11.46 7.27 23.51
CA VAL A 222 11.41 8.34 24.51
C VAL A 222 12.76 9.05 24.53
N LYS A 223 12.75 10.37 24.37
CA LYS A 223 13.96 11.20 24.31
C LYS A 223 13.84 12.41 25.23
N GLY A 224 14.80 12.58 26.14
CA GLY A 224 14.90 13.79 26.96
C GLY A 224 15.50 14.97 26.17
N LYS A 225 14.94 16.18 26.35
CA LYS A 225 15.49 17.47 25.91
C LYS A 225 16.23 18.12 27.07
N GLY A 226 17.49 18.47 26.86
CA GLY A 226 18.30 19.17 27.86
C GLY A 226 18.83 18.27 28.98
N TYR A 227 18.61 18.65 30.24
CA TYR A 227 19.22 18.02 31.43
C TYR A 227 18.26 17.11 32.22
N ASP A 228 17.06 16.87 31.71
CA ASP A 228 16.05 16.09 32.42
C ASP A 228 16.40 14.60 32.43
N SER A 229 16.38 14.02 33.63
CA SER A 229 16.68 12.62 33.92
C SER A 229 15.74 12.09 35.00
N GLY A 230 15.53 10.78 35.05
CA GLY A 230 14.67 10.13 36.04
C GLY A 230 13.77 9.03 35.47
N ASN A 231 12.92 8.49 36.34
CA ASN A 231 12.06 7.35 36.03
C ASN A 231 10.72 7.81 35.46
N PHE A 232 10.30 7.22 34.34
CA PHE A 232 8.97 7.45 33.77
C PHE A 232 8.22 6.12 33.67
N THR A 233 6.90 6.18 33.48
CA THR A 233 6.10 5.00 33.15
C THR A 233 5.52 5.12 31.75
N LEU A 234 5.45 4.00 31.05
CA LEU A 234 4.90 3.88 29.70
C LEU A 234 3.91 2.70 29.66
N SER A 235 2.73 2.89 29.08
CA SER A 235 1.78 1.81 28.79
C SER A 235 1.09 2.03 27.45
N GLU A 236 0.66 0.94 26.82
CA GLU A 236 -0.08 0.96 25.56
C GLU A 236 -1.45 0.32 25.73
N GLN A 237 -2.43 0.83 24.97
CA GLN A 237 -3.74 0.24 24.81
C GLN A 237 -4.23 0.41 23.37
N VAL A 238 -4.74 -0.67 22.77
CA VAL A 238 -5.47 -0.60 21.49
C VAL A 238 -6.97 -0.51 21.77
N LEU A 239 -7.58 0.58 21.31
CA LEU A 239 -9.01 0.84 21.34
C LEU A 239 -9.68 0.30 20.07
N ASN A 240 -10.70 -0.54 20.24
CA ASN A 240 -11.51 -1.06 19.15
C ASN A 240 -13.01 -1.01 19.52
N PRO A 241 -13.88 -0.40 18.69
CA PRO A 241 -15.32 -0.31 18.95
C PRO A 241 -16.00 -1.65 19.25
N ALA A 242 -15.49 -2.76 18.70
CA ALA A 242 -16.02 -4.09 18.90
C ALA A 242 -15.67 -4.71 20.27
N THR A 243 -14.65 -4.18 20.97
CA THR A 243 -14.15 -4.75 22.24
C THR A 243 -14.35 -3.82 23.44
N ILE A 244 -14.45 -2.51 23.24
CA ILE A 244 -14.68 -1.58 24.35
C ILE A 244 -16.08 -1.72 24.95
N SER A 245 -16.18 -1.56 26.27
CA SER A 245 -17.46 -1.45 26.96
C SER A 245 -17.88 0.02 27.06
N TYR A 246 -19.08 0.35 26.58
CA TYR A 246 -19.61 1.72 26.60
C TYR A 246 -21.05 1.79 27.09
N LYS A 247 -21.49 2.99 27.48
CA LYS A 247 -22.89 3.34 27.79
C LYS A 247 -23.46 4.21 26.67
N ALA A 248 -24.76 4.12 26.37
CA ALA A 248 -25.38 5.08 25.47
C ALA A 248 -25.65 6.40 26.21
N LEU A 249 -25.10 7.51 25.71
CA LEU A 249 -25.46 8.85 26.16
C LEU A 249 -26.65 9.32 25.31
N THR A 250 -27.68 9.82 25.98
CA THR A 250 -28.94 10.23 25.34
C THR A 250 -29.10 11.74 25.47
N ALA A 251 -29.42 12.39 24.35
CA ALA A 251 -29.54 13.83 24.26
C ALA A 251 -30.40 14.45 25.38
N GLN A 252 -29.94 15.59 25.93
CA GLN A 252 -30.68 16.45 26.87
C GLN A 252 -30.94 15.89 28.27
N SER A 253 -30.31 14.77 28.68
CA SER A 253 -30.34 14.31 30.07
C SER A 253 -28.94 14.09 30.63
N ALA A 254 -28.66 14.73 31.77
CA ALA A 254 -27.41 14.56 32.48
C ALA A 254 -27.31 13.13 33.03
N GLN A 255 -26.25 12.41 32.69
CA GLN A 255 -26.01 11.04 33.14
C GLN A 255 -24.89 11.00 34.18
N THR A 256 -25.04 10.20 35.22
CA THR A 256 -24.02 10.03 36.26
C THR A 256 -23.11 8.83 35.98
N GLY A 257 -21.80 9.01 36.15
CA GLY A 257 -20.80 7.95 36.08
C GLY A 257 -19.89 7.90 37.30
N GLU A 258 -18.99 6.92 37.35
CA GLU A 258 -18.05 6.71 38.47
C GLU A 258 -16.73 6.11 37.96
N ILE A 259 -15.65 6.88 38.08
CA ILE A 259 -14.29 6.40 37.81
C ILE A 259 -13.80 5.59 39.01
N LYS A 260 -13.67 4.27 38.85
CA LYS A 260 -13.31 3.33 39.92
C LYS A 260 -11.83 2.97 39.97
N SER A 261 -11.12 3.15 38.86
CA SER A 261 -9.70 2.88 38.67
C SER A 261 -9.13 3.85 37.65
N ALA A 262 -7.87 3.68 37.22
CA ALA A 262 -7.26 4.49 36.18
C ALA A 262 -7.93 4.33 34.78
N ALA A 263 -8.88 3.42 34.60
CA ALA A 263 -9.56 3.19 33.32
C ALA A 263 -10.68 4.21 33.07
N SER A 264 -10.80 4.67 31.83
CA SER A 264 -11.84 5.60 31.38
C SER A 264 -13.22 4.92 31.28
N ASP A 265 -14.26 5.68 31.56
CA ASP A 265 -15.65 5.31 31.24
C ASP A 265 -15.99 5.79 29.82
N TYR A 266 -16.41 4.88 28.94
CA TYR A 266 -16.78 5.21 27.56
C TYR A 266 -18.31 5.39 27.40
N TYR A 267 -18.68 6.39 26.60
CA TYR A 267 -20.06 6.66 26.17
C TYR A 267 -20.13 6.69 24.65
N LYS A 268 -21.21 6.14 24.09
CA LYS A 268 -21.54 6.24 22.67
C LYS A 268 -22.62 7.30 22.48
N VAL A 269 -22.44 8.19 21.51
CA VAL A 269 -23.39 9.21 21.08
C VAL A 269 -23.62 9.09 19.58
N ASP A 270 -24.83 9.41 19.10
CA ASP A 270 -25.11 9.46 17.67
C ASP A 270 -25.31 10.92 17.25
N LEU A 271 -24.43 11.42 16.38
CA LEU A 271 -24.36 12.82 15.95
C LEU A 271 -24.80 12.97 14.49
N VAL A 272 -25.21 14.19 14.14
CA VAL A 272 -25.62 14.55 12.77
C VAL A 272 -24.60 15.50 12.17
N ALA A 273 -24.13 15.19 10.96
CA ALA A 273 -23.14 16.00 10.23
C ALA A 273 -23.53 17.49 10.19
N GLY A 274 -22.55 18.38 10.34
CA GLY A 274 -22.72 19.83 10.35
C GLY A 274 -23.45 20.40 11.56
N THR A 275 -23.86 19.58 12.52
CA THR A 275 -24.47 20.03 13.77
C THR A 275 -23.41 20.19 14.86
N THR A 276 -23.43 21.32 15.56
CA THR A 276 -22.57 21.56 16.73
C THR A 276 -23.21 21.03 18.02
N TYR A 277 -22.41 20.33 18.81
CA TYR A 277 -22.76 19.76 20.10
C TYR A 277 -21.79 20.28 21.16
N ILE A 278 -22.27 20.42 22.40
CA ILE A 278 -21.45 20.67 23.57
C ILE A 278 -21.54 19.46 24.48
N PHE A 279 -20.40 18.82 24.68
CA PHE A 279 -20.24 17.77 25.67
C PHE A 279 -19.59 18.36 26.92
N GLY A 280 -20.11 18.04 28.10
CA GLY A 280 -19.55 18.56 29.35
C GLY A 280 -19.52 17.50 30.43
N VAL A 281 -18.48 17.52 31.26
CA VAL A 281 -18.37 16.64 32.44
C VAL A 281 -18.22 17.47 33.69
N LYS A 282 -19.11 17.27 34.66
CA LYS A 282 -19.07 17.97 35.95
C LYS A 282 -18.54 17.09 37.07
N GLY A 283 -17.49 17.56 37.73
CA GLY A 283 -16.89 16.93 38.90
C GLY A 283 -17.32 17.57 40.22
N SER A 284 -16.46 17.45 41.24
CA SER A 284 -16.68 17.97 42.58
C SER A 284 -16.69 19.51 42.65
N THR A 285 -15.94 20.19 41.79
CA THR A 285 -15.83 21.65 41.72
C THR A 285 -17.14 22.34 41.37
N SER A 286 -17.98 21.69 40.56
CA SER A 286 -19.30 22.20 40.16
C SER A 286 -20.48 21.42 40.72
N SER A 287 -20.26 20.65 41.79
CA SER A 287 -21.30 19.82 42.43
C SER A 287 -21.96 18.78 41.48
N GLY A 288 -21.25 18.34 40.44
CA GLY A 288 -21.68 17.28 39.52
C GLY A 288 -21.29 15.87 39.95
N GLY A 289 -20.52 15.73 41.03
CA GLY A 289 -20.08 14.45 41.58
C GLY A 289 -18.96 14.61 42.60
N THR A 290 -18.17 13.56 42.84
CA THR A 290 -17.01 13.56 43.75
C THR A 290 -15.66 13.50 43.03
N LEU A 291 -15.64 13.37 41.71
CA LEU A 291 -14.42 13.33 40.91
C LEU A 291 -13.72 14.70 40.95
N ALA A 292 -12.46 14.73 41.36
CA ALA A 292 -11.75 15.97 41.62
C ALA A 292 -11.27 16.66 40.33
N ASP A 293 -10.82 15.87 39.36
CA ASP A 293 -10.18 16.33 38.14
C ASP A 293 -10.68 15.50 36.93
N PRO A 294 -11.91 15.78 36.44
CA PRO A 294 -12.45 15.09 35.28
C PRO A 294 -11.71 15.51 34.00
N LYS A 295 -11.37 14.54 33.15
CA LYS A 295 -10.94 14.74 31.75
C LYS A 295 -11.99 14.17 30.81
N LEU A 296 -12.28 14.88 29.73
CA LEU A 296 -13.19 14.46 28.67
C LEU A 296 -12.44 14.34 27.34
N THR A 297 -12.61 13.23 26.65
CA THR A 297 -12.05 12.99 25.30
C THR A 297 -13.18 12.60 24.35
N LEU A 298 -13.17 13.14 23.14
CA LEU A 298 -14.06 12.78 22.04
C LEU A 298 -13.30 11.98 20.98
N PHE A 299 -13.93 10.94 20.46
CA PHE A 299 -13.41 10.07 19.41
C PHE A 299 -14.41 9.89 18.27
N ASP A 300 -13.90 9.57 17.09
CA ASP A 300 -14.70 9.16 15.93
C ASP A 300 -15.34 7.76 16.13
N ALA A 301 -16.04 7.28 15.11
CA ALA A 301 -16.69 5.96 15.12
C ALA A 301 -15.71 4.78 15.31
N ASN A 302 -14.43 5.00 15.05
CA ASN A 302 -13.35 4.01 15.08
C ASN A 302 -12.42 4.19 16.30
N LEU A 303 -12.79 5.05 17.25
CA LEU A 303 -12.00 5.41 18.44
C LEU A 303 -10.68 6.13 18.12
N LEU A 304 -10.58 6.82 16.98
CA LEU A 304 -9.53 7.81 16.76
C LEU A 304 -9.89 9.09 17.53
N GLN A 305 -8.96 9.58 18.35
CA GLN A 305 -9.20 10.78 19.16
C GLN A 305 -9.37 12.00 18.24
N LEU A 306 -10.49 12.70 18.40
CA LEU A 306 -10.81 13.94 17.70
C LEU A 306 -10.46 15.16 18.56
N GLU A 307 -10.81 15.13 19.85
CA GLU A 307 -10.61 16.27 20.76
C GLU A 307 -10.46 15.79 22.20
N SER A 308 -9.74 16.54 23.04
CA SER A 308 -9.62 16.26 24.47
C SER A 308 -9.60 17.56 25.25
N CYS A 309 -10.32 17.59 26.37
CA CYS A 309 -10.36 18.70 27.31
C CYS A 309 -10.19 18.16 28.74
N ASP A 310 -9.18 18.65 29.46
CA ASP A 310 -8.92 18.29 30.86
C ASP A 310 -9.49 19.36 31.81
N ASN A 311 -9.22 20.64 31.54
CA ASN A 311 -9.78 21.76 32.29
C ASN A 311 -10.01 22.95 31.36
N LEU A 312 -11.13 23.68 31.52
CA LEU A 312 -11.33 24.93 30.79
C LEU A 312 -10.38 26.01 31.34
N PRO A 313 -9.68 26.78 30.49
CA PRO A 313 -8.89 27.90 30.96
C PRO A 313 -9.77 28.92 31.67
N VAL A 314 -9.45 29.22 32.93
CA VAL A 314 -10.17 30.21 33.73
C VAL A 314 -9.81 31.62 33.23
N TYR A 315 -10.54 32.14 32.24
CA TYR A 315 -10.41 33.53 31.83
C TYR A 315 -11.38 34.42 32.64
N THR A 316 -10.85 34.92 33.75
CA THR A 316 -11.19 36.18 34.44
C THR A 316 -12.66 36.66 34.43
N THR A 317 -13.44 36.31 35.46
CA THR A 317 -14.07 37.28 36.40
C THR A 317 -14.49 36.64 37.74
N LYS A 318 -13.78 35.61 38.25
CA LYS A 318 -13.69 35.34 39.69
C LYS A 318 -12.55 34.37 39.96
N ALA A 319 -11.69 34.70 40.91
CA ALA A 319 -10.56 33.87 41.29
C ALA A 319 -10.98 32.45 41.70
N GLY A 320 -10.34 31.44 41.12
CA GLY A 320 -10.02 30.19 41.82
C GLY A 320 -10.96 28.99 41.69
N THR A 321 -11.82 28.90 40.67
CA THR A 321 -12.58 27.67 40.38
C THR A 321 -12.14 27.12 39.03
N LEU A 322 -11.53 25.92 39.02
CA LEU A 322 -11.30 25.16 37.78
C LEU A 322 -12.67 24.88 37.15
N ALA A 323 -12.85 25.32 35.92
CA ALA A 323 -14.08 25.07 35.18
C ALA A 323 -14.00 23.65 34.59
N ASP A 324 -15.04 22.88 34.85
CA ASP A 324 -15.29 21.55 34.30
C ASP A 324 -14.97 21.46 32.80
N PRO A 325 -14.42 20.35 32.30
CA PRO A 325 -14.12 20.18 30.88
C PRO A 325 -15.40 20.22 30.03
N GLN A 326 -15.33 20.99 28.95
CA GLN A 326 -16.34 21.03 27.91
C GLN A 326 -15.69 20.99 26.53
N ILE A 327 -16.30 20.21 25.62
CA ILE A 327 -15.90 20.10 24.21
C ILE A 327 -17.04 20.64 23.35
N GLY A 328 -16.74 21.64 22.52
CA GLY A 328 -17.65 22.15 21.49
C GLY A 328 -17.27 21.56 20.14
N PHE A 329 -18.07 20.62 19.62
CA PHE A 329 -17.74 19.83 18.44
C PHE A 329 -18.82 19.90 17.37
N THR A 330 -18.44 20.23 16.13
CA THR A 330 -19.32 20.10 14.96
C THR A 330 -19.06 18.75 14.31
N ALA A 331 -20.07 17.89 14.26
CA ALA A 331 -19.90 16.54 13.71
C ALA A 331 -19.58 16.59 12.21
N THR A 332 -18.55 15.84 11.83
CA THR A 332 -18.05 15.73 10.46
C THR A 332 -18.91 14.82 9.60
N SER A 333 -19.44 13.75 10.19
CA SER A 333 -20.31 12.79 9.52
C SER A 333 -21.52 12.47 10.40
N THR A 334 -22.59 11.99 9.79
CA THR A 334 -23.73 11.49 10.53
C THR A 334 -23.44 10.06 10.97
N GLY A 335 -23.47 9.79 12.27
CA GLY A 335 -23.13 8.46 12.77
C GLY A 335 -22.77 8.44 14.25
N SER A 336 -22.16 7.33 14.65
CA SER A 336 -21.77 7.10 16.03
C SER A 336 -20.40 7.68 16.34
N TYR A 337 -20.29 8.34 17.49
CA TYR A 337 -19.04 8.85 18.07
C TYR A 337 -18.92 8.34 19.51
N TYR A 338 -17.74 8.46 20.08
CA TYR A 338 -17.47 8.00 21.44
C TYR A 338 -16.88 9.11 22.30
N LEU A 339 -17.28 9.16 23.57
CA LEU A 339 -16.72 10.04 24.59
C LEU A 339 -16.06 9.17 25.66
N ALA A 340 -14.88 9.54 26.12
CA ALA A 340 -14.27 8.94 27.30
C ALA A 340 -14.18 9.95 28.43
N VAL A 341 -14.59 9.55 29.62
CA VAL A 341 -14.36 10.30 30.85
C VAL A 341 -13.28 9.60 31.65
N ALA A 342 -12.25 10.35 32.03
CA ALA A 342 -11.16 9.90 32.89
C ALA A 342 -11.01 10.83 34.11
N GLY A 343 -10.29 10.37 35.13
CA GLY A 343 -10.11 11.13 36.37
C GLY A 343 -8.75 11.81 36.55
N SER A 344 -7.88 11.85 35.54
CA SER A 344 -6.54 12.47 35.60
C SER A 344 -5.75 12.09 36.87
N SER A 345 -5.84 10.81 37.32
CA SER A 345 -5.33 10.18 38.56
C SER A 345 -6.25 10.16 39.80
N SER A 346 -7.41 10.81 39.73
CA SER A 346 -8.47 10.80 40.75
C SER A 346 -9.57 9.78 40.44
N THR A 347 -10.25 9.29 41.49
CA THR A 347 -11.45 8.45 41.38
C THR A 347 -12.64 9.17 42.01
N GLY A 348 -13.85 8.83 41.57
CA GLY A 348 -15.06 9.48 42.07
C GLY A 348 -16.20 9.51 41.06
N THR A 349 -17.34 10.06 41.48
CA THR A 349 -18.52 10.20 40.62
C THR A 349 -18.47 11.49 39.81
N TYR A 350 -19.12 11.50 38.66
CA TYR A 350 -19.23 12.68 37.80
C TYR A 350 -20.59 12.70 37.09
N THR A 351 -20.92 13.81 36.45
CA THR A 351 -22.09 13.93 35.57
C THR A 351 -21.67 14.35 34.17
N ILE A 352 -22.10 13.64 33.13
CA ILE A 352 -21.85 13.97 31.72
C ILE A 352 -23.12 14.46 31.03
N THR A 353 -23.00 15.44 30.13
CA THR A 353 -24.11 16.01 29.35
C THR A 353 -23.78 16.10 27.86
N GLU A 354 -24.82 16.02 27.03
CA GLU A 354 -24.82 16.33 25.61
C GLU A 354 -25.87 17.41 25.35
N ASP A 355 -25.42 18.60 24.95
CA ASP A 355 -26.25 19.74 24.60
C ASP A 355 -26.09 20.07 23.12
N LYS A 356 -27.15 19.89 22.33
CA LYS A 356 -27.17 20.31 20.91
C LYS A 356 -27.26 21.83 20.82
N VAL A 357 -26.28 22.47 20.19
CA VAL A 357 -26.27 23.91 19.95
C VAL A 357 -26.49 24.16 18.46
N GLY A 358 -27.70 24.62 18.12
CA GLY A 358 -27.96 25.08 16.75
C GLY A 358 -27.13 26.32 16.44
N THR A 359 -26.70 26.46 15.17
CA THR A 359 -26.07 27.66 14.64
C THR A 359 -26.87 28.93 14.94
N ASP A 360 -28.20 28.83 14.98
CA ASP A 360 -29.10 29.92 15.35
C ASP A 360 -28.81 30.51 16.74
N THR A 361 -28.45 29.68 17.73
CA THR A 361 -28.10 30.16 19.08
C THR A 361 -26.80 30.95 19.06
N ALA A 362 -25.79 30.46 18.35
CA ALA A 362 -24.51 31.15 18.21
C ALA A 362 -24.67 32.47 17.44
N ILE A 363 -25.43 32.46 16.35
CA ILE A 363 -25.77 33.66 15.56
C ILE A 363 -26.49 34.67 16.46
N ALA A 364 -27.55 34.28 17.16
CA ALA A 364 -28.33 35.18 18.01
C ALA A 364 -27.48 35.87 19.10
N SER A 365 -26.49 35.15 19.65
CA SER A 365 -25.56 35.68 20.64
C SER A 365 -24.55 36.68 20.08
N LEU A 366 -24.45 36.81 18.75
CA LEU A 366 -23.61 37.80 18.08
C LEU A 366 -24.41 38.97 17.48
N LEU A 367 -25.74 38.97 17.51
CA LEU A 367 -26.52 40.07 16.92
C LEU A 367 -26.78 41.20 17.93
N ASP A 368 -26.44 42.44 17.55
CA ASP A 368 -26.73 43.66 18.33
C ASP A 368 -28.20 44.11 18.20
N GLY A 369 -28.98 43.47 17.31
CA GLY A 369 -30.36 43.84 17.01
C GLY A 369 -30.52 45.05 16.07
N ALA A 370 -29.43 45.76 15.76
CA ALA A 370 -29.37 46.82 14.75
C ALA A 370 -28.63 46.36 13.48
N ARG A 371 -29.02 46.90 12.31
CA ARG A 371 -28.36 46.67 11.01
C ARG A 371 -28.69 47.76 9.99
N TRP A 372 -27.96 47.85 8.89
CA TRP A 372 -28.14 48.94 7.92
C TRP A 372 -29.51 48.99 7.23
N ASN A 373 -30.10 47.84 6.91
CA ASN A 373 -31.38 47.72 6.21
C ASN A 373 -32.46 47.08 7.09
N ALA A 374 -32.52 47.46 8.38
CA ALA A 374 -33.39 46.84 9.38
C ALA A 374 -34.87 46.71 8.96
N GLY A 375 -35.39 47.63 8.13
CA GLY A 375 -36.77 47.58 7.60
C GLY A 375 -37.01 46.62 6.43
N SER A 376 -35.99 45.95 5.90
CA SER A 376 -36.12 44.92 4.85
C SER A 376 -36.16 43.51 5.47
N PRO A 377 -36.45 42.43 4.73
CA PRO A 377 -36.20 41.07 5.21
C PRO A 377 -34.72 40.83 5.54
N LEU A 378 -34.43 39.85 6.40
CA LEU A 378 -33.08 39.31 6.57
C LEU A 378 -32.57 38.72 5.23
N GLY A 379 -31.26 38.70 5.02
CA GLY A 379 -30.69 38.24 3.76
C GLY A 379 -30.74 39.25 2.61
N THR A 380 -31.27 40.46 2.84
CA THR A 380 -31.40 41.49 1.79
C THR A 380 -30.05 42.18 1.56
N PRO A 381 -29.59 42.33 0.29
CA PRO A 381 -28.37 43.04 -0.05
C PRO A 381 -28.34 44.49 0.44
N VAL A 382 -27.14 45.00 0.73
CA VAL A 382 -26.95 46.41 1.11
C VAL A 382 -25.73 47.02 0.42
N LYS A 383 -25.85 48.31 0.08
CA LYS A 383 -24.76 49.13 -0.48
C LYS A 383 -24.38 50.19 0.53
N LEU A 384 -23.09 50.25 0.87
CA LEU A 384 -22.56 51.13 1.89
C LEU A 384 -21.44 52.00 1.30
N THR A 385 -21.44 53.27 1.70
CA THR A 385 -20.32 54.19 1.46
C THR A 385 -19.39 54.17 2.66
N TYR A 386 -18.07 54.19 2.42
CA TYR A 386 -17.09 54.35 3.47
C TYR A 386 -16.09 55.47 3.16
N SER A 387 -15.56 56.12 4.19
CA SER A 387 -14.55 57.16 4.05
C SER A 387 -13.53 57.12 5.18
N PHE A 388 -12.35 57.68 4.92
CA PHE A 388 -11.30 57.86 5.90
C PHE A 388 -11.36 59.29 6.46
N LEU A 389 -11.55 59.41 7.77
CA LEU A 389 -11.68 60.69 8.47
C LEU A 389 -10.50 61.63 8.14
N THR A 390 -10.83 62.88 7.80
CA THR A 390 -9.82 63.94 7.55
C THR A 390 -9.69 64.93 8.71
N SER A 391 -10.58 64.84 9.71
CA SER A 391 -10.58 65.68 10.91
C SER A 391 -11.18 64.93 12.09
N THR A 392 -10.91 65.41 13.31
CA THR A 392 -11.45 64.82 14.55
C THR A 392 -12.98 64.72 14.55
N VAL A 393 -13.48 63.70 15.25
CA VAL A 393 -14.88 63.47 15.58
C VAL A 393 -15.00 63.47 17.11
N ASN A 394 -15.94 64.27 17.65
CA ASN A 394 -16.10 64.55 19.08
C ASN A 394 -15.97 63.30 19.99
N GLY A 395 -15.11 63.38 21.02
CA GLY A 395 -15.07 62.40 22.13
C GLY A 395 -13.66 62.04 22.62
N TYR A 396 -12.65 62.00 21.73
CA TYR A 396 -11.29 61.56 22.03
C TYR A 396 -10.23 62.52 21.49
N GLY A 397 -9.09 62.63 22.19
CA GLY A 397 -7.94 63.44 21.78
C GLY A 397 -7.06 62.72 20.75
N GLY A 398 -5.96 63.36 20.34
CA GLY A 398 -4.90 62.69 19.57
C GLY A 398 -5.30 62.16 18.18
N PHE A 399 -6.28 62.78 17.51
CA PHE A 399 -6.72 62.35 16.17
C PHE A 399 -5.55 62.25 15.18
N ALA A 400 -5.49 61.13 14.46
CA ALA A 400 -4.61 60.93 13.34
C ALA A 400 -5.38 60.36 12.14
N ILE A 401 -4.98 60.79 10.94
CA ILE A 401 -5.45 60.17 9.71
C ILE A 401 -4.85 58.78 9.58
N MET A 402 -5.62 57.83 9.06
CA MET A 402 -5.10 56.50 8.77
C MET A 402 -3.96 56.57 7.74
N THR A 403 -2.90 55.81 8.00
CA THR A 403 -1.77 55.60 7.09
C THR A 403 -2.19 54.82 5.84
N ALA A 404 -1.33 54.77 4.82
CA ALA A 404 -1.61 53.98 3.61
C ALA A 404 -1.86 52.50 3.93
N ALA A 405 -1.00 51.89 4.76
CA ALA A 405 -1.14 50.49 5.17
C ALA A 405 -2.47 50.20 5.89
N GLN A 406 -2.90 51.09 6.78
CA GLN A 406 -4.20 50.98 7.45
C GLN A 406 -5.37 51.08 6.46
N LYS A 407 -5.31 52.01 5.50
CA LYS A 407 -6.34 52.15 4.46
C LYS A 407 -6.43 50.91 3.58
N ASP A 408 -5.29 50.33 3.20
CA ASP A 408 -5.23 49.12 2.38
C ASP A 408 -5.75 47.90 3.15
N ALA A 409 -5.46 47.79 4.45
CA ALA A 409 -6.04 46.77 5.31
C ALA A 409 -7.57 46.91 5.40
N VAL A 410 -8.09 48.13 5.63
CA VAL A 410 -9.54 48.40 5.65
C VAL A 410 -10.20 47.99 4.33
N ARG A 411 -9.60 48.37 3.19
CA ARG A 411 -10.10 47.97 1.87
C ARG A 411 -10.15 46.45 1.72
N THR A 412 -9.11 45.77 2.17
CA THR A 412 -8.99 44.31 2.10
C THR A 412 -10.04 43.62 2.97
N ILE A 413 -10.26 44.10 4.20
CA ILE A 413 -11.27 43.56 5.13
C ILE A 413 -12.69 43.84 4.63
N LEU A 414 -12.97 45.04 4.12
CA LEU A 414 -14.28 45.33 3.52
C LEU A 414 -14.54 44.46 2.29
N ALA A 415 -13.51 44.22 1.46
CA ALA A 415 -13.59 43.29 0.34
C ALA A 415 -13.84 41.84 0.79
N SER A 416 -13.25 41.39 1.91
CA SER A 416 -13.52 40.04 2.43
C SER A 416 -14.98 39.90 2.90
N TYR A 417 -15.51 40.85 3.66
CA TYR A 417 -16.94 40.86 4.02
C TYR A 417 -17.86 40.90 2.79
N ALA A 418 -17.51 41.68 1.77
CA ALA A 418 -18.24 41.71 0.50
C ALA A 418 -18.14 40.40 -0.28
N ALA A 419 -17.04 39.65 -0.19
CA ALA A 419 -16.92 38.34 -0.81
C ALA A 419 -17.79 37.27 -0.10
N LEU A 420 -18.03 37.44 1.20
CA LEU A 420 -18.75 36.49 2.05
C LEU A 420 -20.28 36.70 2.06
N ALA A 421 -20.75 37.95 1.94
CA ALA A 421 -22.18 38.30 1.99
C ALA A 421 -22.56 39.39 0.98
N ASN A 422 -23.86 39.64 0.75
CA ASN A 422 -24.36 40.64 -0.20
C ASN A 422 -24.18 42.09 0.28
N LEU A 423 -22.94 42.41 0.66
CA LEU A 423 -22.44 43.72 1.03
C LEU A 423 -21.67 44.30 -0.16
N SER A 424 -21.82 45.60 -0.40
CA SER A 424 -20.98 46.31 -1.36
C SER A 424 -20.53 47.63 -0.77
N PHE A 425 -19.22 47.89 -0.87
CA PHE A 425 -18.58 49.06 -0.26
C PHE A 425 -18.05 49.98 -1.34
N THR A 426 -18.33 51.28 -1.22
CA THR A 426 -17.81 52.31 -2.12
C THR A 426 -17.04 53.36 -1.33
N GLU A 427 -15.75 53.51 -1.63
CA GLU A 427 -14.94 54.57 -1.03
C GLU A 427 -15.39 55.94 -1.54
N VAL A 428 -15.62 56.88 -0.64
CA VAL A 428 -16.00 58.26 -0.95
C VAL A 428 -15.13 59.25 -0.16
N ALA A 429 -15.13 60.52 -0.58
CA ALA A 429 -14.52 61.59 0.21
C ALA A 429 -15.23 61.73 1.56
N ASP A 430 -14.46 62.03 2.62
CA ASP A 430 -15.02 62.11 3.97
C ASP A 430 -16.06 63.22 4.12
N SER A 431 -17.22 62.85 4.66
CA SER A 431 -18.34 63.74 4.89
C SER A 431 -19.21 63.21 6.05
N SER A 432 -20.05 64.05 6.63
CA SER A 432 -21.03 63.60 7.63
C SER A 432 -22.11 62.66 7.05
N SER A 433 -22.25 62.58 5.72
CA SER A 433 -23.16 61.65 5.03
C SER A 433 -22.55 60.28 4.73
N SER A 434 -21.24 60.09 4.92
CA SER A 434 -20.60 58.78 4.78
C SER A 434 -21.15 57.82 5.85
N GLN A 435 -21.49 56.60 5.43
CA GLN A 435 -22.11 55.61 6.32
C GLN A 435 -21.09 55.00 7.27
N LEU A 436 -19.95 54.55 6.76
CA LEU A 436 -18.82 54.07 7.56
C LEU A 436 -17.68 55.09 7.54
N ARG A 437 -17.23 55.55 8.70
CA ARG A 437 -16.17 56.56 8.80
C ARG A 437 -15.04 56.07 9.68
N LEU A 438 -13.84 55.89 9.12
CA LEU A 438 -12.71 55.25 9.79
C LEU A 438 -11.57 56.24 10.06
N GLY A 439 -10.96 56.19 11.24
CA GLY A 439 -9.81 57.03 11.60
C GLY A 439 -9.04 56.50 12.80
N CYS A 440 -8.07 57.26 13.28
CA CYS A 440 -7.31 56.94 14.50
C CYS A 440 -7.50 58.03 15.57
N ALA A 441 -7.50 57.65 16.84
CA ALA A 441 -7.56 58.56 17.97
C ALA A 441 -6.80 57.98 19.17
N ASP A 442 -6.45 58.82 20.14
CA ASP A 442 -5.91 58.38 21.43
C ASP A 442 -7.06 57.84 22.29
N LEU A 443 -7.14 56.51 22.41
CA LEU A 443 -8.14 55.79 23.20
C LEU A 443 -7.66 55.58 24.64
N GLN A 444 -6.57 56.24 25.06
CA GLN A 444 -6.04 56.27 26.42
C GLN A 444 -5.74 54.87 26.98
N GLY A 445 -5.42 53.91 26.11
CA GLY A 445 -5.16 52.52 26.49
C GLY A 445 -6.39 51.76 27.02
N THR A 446 -7.61 52.28 26.79
CA THR A 446 -8.86 51.65 27.24
C THR A 446 -9.38 50.57 26.29
N ALA A 447 -9.00 50.64 25.01
CA ALA A 447 -9.32 49.69 23.96
C ALA A 447 -8.30 49.81 22.80
N GLU A 448 -8.25 48.82 21.93
CA GLU A 448 -7.39 48.80 20.73
C GLU A 448 -8.11 49.37 19.49
N GLY A 449 -9.44 49.27 19.50
CA GLY A 449 -10.37 49.91 18.58
C GLY A 449 -11.68 50.21 19.31
N ILE A 450 -12.49 51.09 18.73
CA ILE A 450 -13.85 51.33 19.21
C ILE A 450 -14.76 51.75 18.05
N THR A 451 -15.96 51.18 18.04
CA THR A 451 -17.02 51.52 17.09
C THR A 451 -18.13 52.30 17.76
N PHE A 452 -18.47 53.46 17.21
CA PHE A 452 -19.62 54.26 17.62
C PHE A 452 -20.75 54.07 16.64
N PHE A 453 -21.92 53.72 17.18
CA PHE A 453 -23.12 53.50 16.40
C PHE A 453 -24.02 54.74 16.40
N SER A 454 -24.70 54.97 15.28
CA SER A 454 -25.86 55.84 15.24
C SER A 454 -27.01 55.12 14.56
N SER A 455 -28.06 54.81 15.31
CA SER A 455 -29.23 54.08 14.79
C SER A 455 -30.50 54.93 14.87
N ALA A 456 -31.38 54.74 13.89
CA ALA A 456 -32.75 55.23 13.94
C ALA A 456 -33.56 54.38 14.94
N PRO A 457 -34.70 54.88 15.46
CA PRO A 457 -35.59 54.11 16.34
C PRO A 457 -36.07 52.77 15.74
N SER A 458 -35.98 52.61 14.43
CA SER A 458 -36.28 51.37 13.71
C SER A 458 -35.17 50.30 13.80
N GLY A 459 -34.09 50.56 14.55
CA GLY A 459 -32.90 49.71 14.58
C GLY A 459 -32.01 49.82 13.34
N ALA A 460 -32.27 50.79 12.45
CA ALA A 460 -31.47 50.98 11.23
C ALA A 460 -30.24 51.83 11.51
N TYR A 461 -29.03 51.36 11.19
CA TYR A 461 -27.84 52.21 11.25
C TYR A 461 -27.93 53.37 10.26
N THR A 462 -27.42 54.53 10.67
CA THR A 462 -27.46 55.78 9.90
C THR A 462 -26.07 56.35 9.62
N SER A 463 -25.15 56.26 10.59
CA SER A 463 -23.73 56.60 10.43
C SER A 463 -22.93 55.97 11.57
N ASN A 464 -21.98 55.09 11.24
CA ASN A 464 -21.11 54.42 12.20
C ASN A 464 -19.67 54.93 12.03
N LYS A 465 -18.96 55.09 13.15
CA LYS A 465 -17.55 55.54 13.17
C LYS A 465 -16.68 54.48 13.80
N ILE A 466 -15.54 54.19 13.19
CA ILE A 466 -14.55 53.24 13.69
C ILE A 466 -13.27 54.02 13.99
N LEU A 467 -12.82 53.99 15.24
CA LEU A 467 -11.57 54.62 15.67
C LEU A 467 -10.58 53.56 16.17
N MET A 468 -9.38 53.56 15.60
CA MET A 468 -8.26 52.71 16.06
C MET A 468 -7.31 53.51 16.97
N GLU A 469 -6.67 52.86 17.93
CA GLU A 469 -5.70 53.49 18.84
C GLU A 469 -4.48 54.07 18.08
N VAL A 470 -4.19 55.35 18.28
CA VAL A 470 -3.08 56.06 17.63
C VAL A 470 -1.71 55.66 18.18
N ALA A 471 -1.63 55.24 19.45
CA ALA A 471 -0.40 54.76 20.08
C ALA A 471 0.11 53.43 19.48
N ARG A 472 -0.74 52.73 18.72
CA ARG A 472 -0.48 51.48 18.00
C ARG A 472 -0.41 51.69 16.47
N SER A 473 0.11 52.85 16.07
CA SER A 473 0.27 53.27 14.67
C SER A 473 1.47 52.62 13.96
N ASP A 474 1.93 51.47 14.44
CA ASP A 474 2.96 50.66 13.80
C ASP A 474 2.43 49.94 12.54
N ALA A 475 3.34 49.63 11.61
CA ALA A 475 3.06 49.24 10.22
C ALA A 475 2.43 47.84 10.02
N ASN A 476 1.92 47.21 11.08
CA ASN A 476 1.60 45.78 11.12
C ASN A 476 0.13 45.44 10.80
N TYR A 477 -0.49 46.15 9.85
CA TYR A 477 -1.88 45.90 9.43
C TYR A 477 -1.97 44.87 8.30
N VAL A 478 -1.51 43.66 8.58
CA VAL A 478 -1.49 42.52 7.64
C VAL A 478 -2.17 41.33 8.31
N GLY A 479 -2.82 40.46 7.51
CA GLY A 479 -3.42 39.22 8.02
C GLY A 479 -2.44 38.41 8.87
N GLY A 480 -2.94 37.79 9.95
CA GLY A 480 -2.12 37.10 10.94
C GLY A 480 -1.63 37.97 12.09
N MET A 481 -1.88 39.29 12.05
CA MET A 481 -1.52 40.24 13.11
C MET A 481 -2.74 40.70 13.92
N TYR A 482 -2.51 40.99 15.21
CA TYR A 482 -3.57 41.41 16.13
C TYR A 482 -4.32 42.67 15.68
N THR A 483 -3.60 43.69 15.20
CA THR A 483 -4.20 44.95 14.75
C THR A 483 -5.07 44.79 13.51
N TYR A 484 -4.82 43.75 12.70
CA TYR A 484 -5.66 43.40 11.56
C TYR A 484 -6.95 42.71 12.02
N GLU A 485 -6.88 41.75 12.94
CA GLU A 485 -8.06 41.14 13.57
C GLU A 485 -8.91 42.18 14.33
N ALA A 486 -8.26 43.13 15.02
CA ALA A 486 -8.96 44.24 15.67
C ALA A 486 -9.75 45.11 14.67
N LEU A 487 -9.23 45.33 13.45
CA LEU A 487 -10.01 45.99 12.41
C LEU A 487 -11.19 45.13 11.93
N ILE A 488 -11.01 43.81 11.80
CA ILE A 488 -12.11 42.88 11.49
C ILE A 488 -13.21 43.01 12.55
N HIS A 489 -12.83 42.97 13.82
CA HIS A 489 -13.73 43.12 14.98
C HIS A 489 -14.55 44.42 14.93
N GLU A 490 -13.89 45.58 14.77
CA GLU A 490 -14.59 46.87 14.74
C GLU A 490 -15.45 47.04 13.49
N ILE A 491 -15.02 46.51 12.34
CA ILE A 491 -15.85 46.49 11.14
C ILE A 491 -17.07 45.57 11.36
N GLY A 492 -16.90 44.41 12.01
CA GLY A 492 -17.98 43.50 12.40
C GLY A 492 -19.05 44.19 13.24
N HIS A 493 -18.63 44.95 14.26
CA HIS A 493 -19.51 45.83 15.02
C HIS A 493 -20.30 46.76 14.10
N SER A 494 -19.63 47.47 13.20
CA SER A 494 -20.27 48.43 12.29
C SER A 494 -21.29 47.80 11.33
N LEU A 495 -21.29 46.48 11.20
CA LEU A 495 -22.19 45.68 10.38
C LEU A 495 -23.31 44.98 11.17
N GLY A 496 -23.34 45.10 12.50
CA GLY A 496 -24.43 44.59 13.35
C GLY A 496 -24.05 43.48 14.32
N LEU A 497 -22.76 43.21 14.49
CA LEU A 497 -22.28 42.20 15.44
C LEU A 497 -22.03 42.81 16.82
N LYS A 498 -22.29 42.07 17.91
CA LYS A 498 -21.93 42.41 19.29
C LYS A 498 -20.95 41.39 19.86
N HIS A 499 -20.39 41.69 21.04
CA HIS A 499 -19.60 40.71 21.79
C HIS A 499 -20.49 39.52 22.23
N PRO A 500 -19.97 38.28 22.18
CA PRO A 500 -20.75 37.07 22.45
C PRO A 500 -21.01 36.81 23.94
N GLY A 501 -20.21 37.39 24.84
CA GLY A 501 -20.24 37.09 26.26
C GLY A 501 -20.84 38.20 27.12
N ASN A 502 -20.92 37.93 28.42
CA ASN A 502 -21.42 38.90 29.42
C ASN A 502 -20.33 39.90 29.84
N TYR A 503 -19.73 40.55 28.86
CA TYR A 503 -18.66 41.52 29.03
C TYR A 503 -18.71 42.55 27.90
N ASN A 504 -18.34 43.79 28.20
CA ASN A 504 -18.17 44.87 27.23
C ASN A 504 -16.95 45.69 27.65
N GLY A 505 -15.80 45.42 27.02
CA GLY A 505 -14.52 46.10 27.29
C GLY A 505 -14.17 46.21 28.79
N SER A 506 -13.42 47.25 29.14
CA SER A 506 -12.99 47.53 30.52
C SER A 506 -14.12 48.05 31.46
N SER A 507 -15.38 48.07 31.01
CA SER A 507 -16.45 48.90 31.63
C SER A 507 -17.77 48.23 32.05
N GLY A 508 -18.11 46.98 31.72
CA GLY A 508 -19.36 46.41 32.27
C GLY A 508 -19.97 45.16 31.62
N VAL A 509 -21.19 44.85 32.09
CA VAL A 509 -22.07 43.69 31.80
C VAL A 509 -22.56 43.74 30.34
N GLY A 510 -22.50 42.62 29.62
CA GLY A 510 -23.02 42.48 28.25
C GLY A 510 -24.53 42.30 28.19
N GLU A 511 -25.13 42.38 27.00
CA GLU A 511 -26.55 42.09 26.80
C GLU A 511 -26.77 40.65 26.32
N ALA A 512 -27.73 39.94 26.92
CA ALA A 512 -28.12 38.58 26.51
C ALA A 512 -28.86 38.59 25.15
N PRO A 513 -28.91 37.47 24.39
CA PRO A 513 -28.35 36.15 24.70
C PRO A 513 -26.81 36.12 24.61
N PHE A 514 -26.20 35.18 25.34
CA PHE A 514 -24.74 34.97 25.37
C PHE A 514 -24.39 33.63 24.73
N MET A 515 -23.22 33.58 24.10
CA MET A 515 -22.68 32.36 23.52
C MET A 515 -22.25 31.39 24.63
N PRO A 516 -22.45 30.07 24.48
CA PRO A 516 -21.92 29.09 25.42
C PRO A 516 -20.40 29.24 25.58
N LEU A 517 -19.88 29.04 26.80
CA LEU A 517 -18.46 29.28 27.12
C LEU A 517 -17.49 28.48 26.25
N ALA A 518 -17.86 27.26 25.82
CA ALA A 518 -17.04 26.44 24.92
C ALA A 518 -16.87 27.05 23.51
N LEU A 519 -17.78 27.95 23.11
CA LEU A 519 -17.77 28.62 21.80
C LEU A 519 -17.39 30.11 21.90
N ASP A 520 -17.51 30.72 23.08
CA ASP A 520 -17.10 32.10 23.34
C ASP A 520 -15.57 32.21 23.45
N ASN A 521 -14.90 32.12 22.30
CA ASN A 521 -13.49 32.40 22.16
C ASN A 521 -13.13 32.78 20.71
N ARG A 522 -11.91 33.28 20.53
CA ARG A 522 -11.38 33.76 19.25
C ARG A 522 -11.09 32.67 18.21
N LYS A 523 -11.17 31.37 18.53
CA LYS A 523 -11.17 30.31 17.50
C LYS A 523 -12.46 30.38 16.68
N PHE A 524 -13.58 30.72 17.31
CA PHE A 524 -14.90 30.68 16.68
C PHE A 524 -15.42 32.04 16.19
N THR A 525 -15.08 33.14 16.88
CA THR A 525 -15.54 34.49 16.51
C THR A 525 -14.52 35.56 16.89
N ASP A 526 -14.25 36.48 15.97
CA ASP A 526 -13.40 37.67 16.18
C ASP A 526 -14.02 38.61 17.22
N MET A 527 -15.32 38.50 17.50
CA MET A 527 -16.03 39.34 18.46
C MET A 527 -15.74 38.97 19.92
N SER A 528 -15.12 37.82 20.19
CA SER A 528 -14.77 37.39 21.55
C SER A 528 -13.50 38.10 22.06
N TYR A 529 -13.45 38.34 23.37
CA TYR A 529 -12.22 38.74 24.06
C TYR A 529 -11.45 37.58 24.66
N VAL A 530 -12.01 36.37 24.61
CA VAL A 530 -11.38 35.17 25.16
C VAL A 530 -10.49 34.56 24.09
N ASN A 531 -9.19 34.42 24.37
CA ASN A 531 -8.29 33.70 23.47
C ASN A 531 -8.48 32.19 23.67
N ASP A 532 -8.44 31.42 22.58
CA ASP A 532 -8.23 29.99 22.66
C ASP A 532 -6.77 29.71 23.08
N PRO A 533 -6.51 28.80 24.05
CA PRO A 533 -5.18 28.54 24.58
C PRO A 533 -4.24 27.83 23.59
N LEU A 534 -4.80 27.15 22.57
CA LEU A 534 -4.06 26.44 21.53
C LEU A 534 -3.94 27.26 20.25
N ARG A 535 -4.49 28.49 20.23
CA ARG A 535 -4.46 29.36 19.05
C ARG A 535 -3.04 29.73 18.64
N THR A 536 -2.83 29.72 17.34
CA THR A 536 -1.49 29.75 16.73
C THR A 536 -1.18 31.05 15.99
N ALA A 537 -2.21 31.74 15.47
CA ALA A 537 -2.11 33.02 14.76
C ALA A 537 -3.38 33.86 14.97
N TRP A 538 -3.34 35.15 14.61
CA TRP A 538 -4.52 36.02 14.57
C TRP A 538 -5.31 35.80 13.28
N HIS A 539 -6.62 36.00 13.28
CA HIS A 539 -7.41 35.77 12.07
C HIS A 539 -7.08 36.75 10.93
N SER A 540 -7.03 36.21 9.71
CA SER A 540 -6.85 36.98 8.47
C SER A 540 -8.17 37.26 7.74
N THR A 541 -9.26 36.66 8.19
CA THR A 541 -10.63 36.76 7.66
C THR A 541 -11.61 36.78 8.82
N PRO A 542 -12.87 37.21 8.61
CA PRO A 542 -13.91 37.00 9.61
C PRO A 542 -13.96 35.54 10.10
N GLY A 543 -14.17 35.36 11.40
CA GLY A 543 -14.29 34.06 12.07
C GLY A 543 -15.55 33.29 11.68
N LEU A 544 -15.62 32.02 12.10
CA LEU A 544 -16.64 31.06 11.69
C LEU A 544 -18.07 31.57 11.93
N TYR A 545 -18.38 32.02 13.15
CA TYR A 545 -19.71 32.54 13.47
C TYR A 545 -19.92 34.00 13.05
N ASP A 546 -18.85 34.74 12.76
CA ASP A 546 -18.96 36.09 12.20
C ASP A 546 -19.50 36.01 10.78
N ILE A 547 -18.98 35.06 9.98
CA ILE A 547 -19.46 34.79 8.62
C ILE A 547 -20.93 34.37 8.65
N ALA A 548 -21.28 33.39 9.50
CA ALA A 548 -22.65 32.92 9.64
C ALA A 548 -23.63 34.06 10.00
N SER A 549 -23.22 34.93 10.93
CA SER A 549 -24.04 36.06 11.39
C SER A 549 -24.19 37.15 10.32
N ILE A 550 -23.11 37.47 9.59
CA ILE A 550 -23.16 38.45 8.51
C ILE A 550 -23.98 37.94 7.32
N GLN A 551 -23.87 36.65 6.97
CA GLN A 551 -24.70 36.02 5.96
C GLN A 551 -26.17 35.94 6.39
N TYR A 552 -26.45 35.73 7.68
CA TYR A 552 -27.81 35.83 8.21
C TYR A 552 -28.40 37.23 8.03
N LEU A 553 -27.64 38.29 8.34
CA LEU A 553 -28.10 39.68 8.24
C LEU A 553 -28.31 40.14 6.79
N TYR A 554 -27.38 39.81 5.90
CA TYR A 554 -27.29 40.41 4.55
C TYR A 554 -27.35 39.42 3.39
N GLY A 555 -27.30 38.11 3.66
CA GLY A 555 -27.43 37.04 2.67
C GLY A 555 -26.08 36.66 2.07
N VAL A 556 -25.94 35.41 1.62
CA VAL A 556 -24.72 34.88 0.99
C VAL A 556 -24.46 35.61 -0.35
N ASN A 557 -23.21 35.99 -0.60
CA ASN A 557 -22.84 36.53 -1.91
C ASN A 557 -22.79 35.43 -2.98
N ALA A 558 -23.60 35.55 -4.02
CA ALA A 558 -23.63 34.61 -5.15
C ALA A 558 -22.30 34.54 -5.93
N ALA A 559 -21.43 35.57 -5.85
CA ALA A 559 -20.11 35.56 -6.46
C ALA A 559 -19.13 34.57 -5.79
N ALA A 560 -19.45 34.06 -4.60
CA ALA A 560 -18.71 32.99 -3.94
C ALA A 560 -18.86 31.61 -4.63
N ALA A 561 -19.61 31.53 -5.74
CA ALA A 561 -19.78 30.34 -6.58
C ALA A 561 -18.80 30.31 -7.79
N SER A 562 -17.76 31.15 -7.79
CA SER A 562 -16.75 31.18 -8.88
C SER A 562 -16.02 29.83 -9.01
N PRO A 563 -15.84 29.26 -10.22
CA PRO A 563 -15.41 27.87 -10.43
C PRO A 563 -14.07 27.53 -9.78
N THR A 564 -14.00 26.29 -9.25
CA THR A 564 -12.84 25.56 -8.70
C THR A 564 -11.76 26.44 -8.05
N GLN A 565 -11.92 26.70 -6.76
CA GLN A 565 -10.91 27.35 -5.92
C GLN A 565 -10.13 26.28 -5.16
N SER A 566 -8.82 26.20 -5.41
CA SER A 566 -7.90 25.49 -4.52
C SER A 566 -7.36 26.49 -3.48
N PHE A 567 -7.52 26.17 -2.21
CA PHE A 567 -7.10 26.98 -1.08
C PHE A 567 -5.84 26.38 -0.47
N THR A 568 -4.68 26.84 -0.93
CA THR A 568 -3.40 26.44 -0.36
C THR A 568 -3.13 27.19 0.95
N VAL A 569 -2.58 26.48 1.95
CA VAL A 569 -2.09 27.05 3.21
C VAL A 569 -0.56 27.16 3.13
N GLY A 570 0.01 28.26 3.63
CA GLY A 570 1.47 28.42 3.65
C GLY A 570 2.18 27.37 4.52
N SER A 571 3.42 27.00 4.18
CA SER A 571 4.19 26.00 4.95
C SER A 571 5.21 26.60 5.92
N THR A 572 5.38 27.93 5.93
CA THR A 572 6.49 28.60 6.66
C THR A 572 6.04 29.66 7.65
N ALA A 573 4.80 30.13 7.58
CA ALA A 573 4.28 31.20 8.43
C ALA A 573 2.99 30.74 9.13
N PRO A 574 2.78 31.14 10.40
CA PRO A 574 1.51 30.92 11.07
C PRO A 574 0.37 31.63 10.36
N GLU A 575 -0.72 30.91 10.14
CA GLU A 575 -1.91 31.42 9.45
C GLU A 575 -3.16 30.93 10.17
N SER A 576 -4.13 31.82 10.36
CA SER A 576 -5.48 31.47 10.82
C SER A 576 -6.53 32.16 9.97
N ARG A 577 -7.49 31.42 9.42
CA ARG A 577 -8.57 31.95 8.58
C ARG A 577 -9.75 30.99 8.43
N THR A 578 -10.90 31.55 8.10
CA THR A 578 -12.11 30.82 7.70
C THR A 578 -12.27 30.86 6.19
N LEU A 579 -12.39 29.70 5.57
CA LEU A 579 -12.63 29.50 4.15
C LEU A 579 -14.14 29.48 3.87
N PHE A 580 -14.54 30.04 2.74
CA PHE A 580 -15.92 29.97 2.26
C PHE A 580 -15.93 29.78 0.75
N SER A 581 -16.67 28.79 0.27
CA SER A 581 -16.88 28.56 -1.15
C SER A 581 -18.16 27.78 -1.38
N THR A 582 -18.93 28.20 -2.39
CA THR A 582 -20.09 27.45 -2.90
C THR A 582 -19.81 26.86 -4.29
N ALA A 583 -18.53 26.91 -4.70
CA ALA A 583 -18.08 26.37 -5.98
C ALA A 583 -17.98 24.84 -5.91
N PRO A 584 -18.53 24.11 -6.90
CA PRO A 584 -18.29 22.68 -7.02
C PRO A 584 -16.80 22.40 -7.16
N GLY A 585 -16.29 21.38 -6.45
CA GLY A 585 -14.88 21.00 -6.53
C GLY A 585 -13.91 21.93 -5.81
N ALA A 586 -14.37 22.77 -4.87
CA ALA A 586 -13.45 23.54 -4.03
C ALA A 586 -12.55 22.60 -3.20
N THR A 587 -11.25 22.88 -3.17
CA THR A 587 -10.23 22.01 -2.57
C THR A 587 -9.47 22.73 -1.47
N LEU A 588 -9.29 22.07 -0.31
CA LEU A 588 -8.29 22.47 0.69
C LEU A 588 -6.99 21.72 0.38
N ASP A 589 -5.94 22.47 0.06
CA ASP A 589 -4.68 21.92 -0.46
C ASP A 589 -3.53 22.13 0.53
N ALA A 590 -3.08 21.02 1.12
CA ALA A 590 -1.93 20.93 2.00
C ALA A 590 -0.74 20.19 1.36
N GLY A 591 -0.73 20.02 0.03
CA GLY A 591 0.32 19.28 -0.69
C GLY A 591 1.73 19.87 -0.55
N ASN A 592 1.85 21.11 -0.07
CA ASN A 592 3.12 21.77 0.22
C ASN A 592 3.62 21.56 1.67
N GLN A 593 2.89 20.80 2.49
CA GLN A 593 3.22 20.57 3.89
C GLN A 593 4.13 19.35 4.03
N CYS A 594 5.17 19.47 4.86
CA CYS A 594 6.08 18.37 5.20
C CYS A 594 5.78 17.74 6.56
N LYS A 595 4.75 18.24 7.24
CA LYS A 595 4.33 17.79 8.57
C LYS A 595 2.94 17.17 8.46
N PRO A 596 2.60 16.24 9.37
CA PRO A 596 1.24 15.76 9.53
C PRO A 596 0.23 16.92 9.58
N VAL A 597 -0.83 16.80 8.80
CA VAL A 597 -1.97 17.71 8.82
C VAL A 597 -3.25 16.97 9.19
N THR A 598 -4.22 17.71 9.68
CA THR A 598 -5.59 17.22 9.85
C THR A 598 -6.52 18.09 9.03
N ILE A 599 -7.23 17.49 8.08
CA ILE A 599 -8.15 18.16 7.16
C ILE A 599 -9.57 17.63 7.41
N SER A 600 -10.52 18.56 7.56
CA SER A 600 -11.94 18.26 7.54
C SER A 600 -12.63 19.13 6.50
N LEU A 601 -13.36 18.49 5.58
CA LEU A 601 -14.16 19.19 4.55
C LEU A 601 -15.55 19.59 5.02
N THR A 602 -15.92 19.24 6.26
CA THR A 602 -17.25 19.52 6.78
C THR A 602 -17.43 21.00 7.15
N PRO A 603 -18.46 21.69 6.66
CA PRO A 603 -18.76 23.06 7.08
C PRO A 603 -18.97 23.17 8.60
N GLY A 604 -18.41 24.20 9.20
CA GLY A 604 -18.46 24.43 10.65
C GLY A 604 -17.33 23.76 11.44
N THR A 605 -16.38 23.10 10.77
CA THR A 605 -15.27 22.39 11.40
C THR A 605 -13.93 23.09 11.16
N PHE A 606 -12.90 22.63 11.87
CA PHE A 606 -11.53 23.13 11.82
C PHE A 606 -10.58 22.06 11.30
N SER A 607 -9.50 22.53 10.70
CA SER A 607 -8.37 21.78 10.17
C SER A 607 -7.09 22.35 10.77
N SER A 608 -6.10 21.48 10.93
CA SER A 608 -4.78 21.76 11.48
C SER A 608 -3.76 21.65 10.36
N VAL A 609 -3.36 22.79 9.80
CA VAL A 609 -2.51 22.85 8.58
C VAL A 609 -1.42 23.90 8.75
N GLY A 610 -0.16 23.53 8.48
CA GLY A 610 0.97 24.44 8.57
C GLY A 610 1.70 24.40 9.91
N VAL A 611 2.33 25.52 10.27
CA VAL A 611 3.22 25.62 11.44
C VAL A 611 2.96 26.86 12.29
N ASN A 612 3.27 26.74 13.57
CA ASN A 612 3.28 27.83 14.55
C ASN A 612 4.55 28.67 14.44
N ALA A 613 4.58 29.80 15.15
CA ALA A 613 5.72 30.72 15.12
C ALA A 613 7.02 30.09 15.66
N ASP A 614 6.89 29.11 16.56
CA ASP A 614 7.99 28.31 17.11
C ASP A 614 8.35 27.10 16.22
N GLY A 615 7.68 26.94 15.09
CA GLY A 615 7.84 25.85 14.15
C GLY A 615 7.15 24.55 14.55
N THR A 616 6.33 24.50 15.62
CA THR A 616 5.48 23.34 15.93
C THR A 616 4.31 23.21 14.94
N ALA A 617 3.59 22.09 14.92
CA ALA A 617 2.44 21.92 14.02
C ALA A 617 1.30 22.87 14.41
N ALA A 618 0.59 23.42 13.42
CA ALA A 618 -0.57 24.27 13.69
C ALA A 618 -1.75 23.44 14.23
N HIS A 619 -2.61 24.07 15.01
CA HIS A 619 -3.80 23.47 15.62
C HIS A 619 -5.03 24.33 15.30
N ASP A 620 -6.08 23.70 14.76
CA ASP A 620 -7.41 24.26 14.49
C ASP A 620 -7.40 25.68 13.90
N ASN A 621 -6.49 25.91 12.95
CA ASN A 621 -6.20 27.24 12.43
C ASN A 621 -6.96 27.55 11.13
N ILE A 622 -7.42 26.53 10.41
CA ILE A 622 -8.19 26.71 9.17
C ILE A 622 -9.59 26.18 9.40
N SER A 623 -10.63 26.99 9.22
CA SER A 623 -12.01 26.52 9.32
C SER A 623 -12.76 26.65 8.00
N ILE A 624 -13.84 25.88 7.84
CA ILE A 624 -14.75 26.00 6.69
C ILE A 624 -16.06 26.60 7.19
N ALA A 625 -16.47 27.72 6.61
CA ALA A 625 -17.72 28.38 6.97
C ALA A 625 -18.96 27.54 6.64
N PHE A 626 -20.00 27.67 7.46
CA PHE A 626 -21.31 27.05 7.22
C PHE A 626 -21.85 27.38 5.83
N GLY A 627 -22.51 26.41 5.19
CA GLY A 627 -23.05 26.55 3.83
C GLY A 627 -22.02 26.44 2.70
N SER A 628 -20.74 26.14 3.02
CA SER A 628 -19.74 25.82 2.00
C SER A 628 -19.94 24.44 1.38
N THR A 629 -19.37 24.20 0.20
CA THR A 629 -19.51 22.96 -0.59
C THR A 629 -18.15 22.41 -1.04
N PHE A 630 -17.18 22.34 -0.13
CA PHE A 630 -15.88 21.73 -0.42
C PHE A 630 -16.06 20.24 -0.74
N THR A 631 -15.37 19.76 -1.76
CA THR A 631 -15.38 18.33 -2.13
C THR A 631 -13.98 17.84 -2.49
N GLY A 632 -12.94 18.55 -2.05
CA GLY A 632 -11.56 18.25 -2.38
C GLY A 632 -10.63 18.44 -1.19
N ALA A 633 -9.77 17.46 -0.93
CA ALA A 633 -8.69 17.55 0.03
C ALA A 633 -7.41 16.95 -0.55
N ILE A 634 -6.28 17.61 -0.31
CA ILE A 634 -4.95 17.08 -0.65
C ILE A 634 -4.09 17.21 0.62
N GLY A 635 -3.65 16.08 1.18
CA GLY A 635 -2.67 16.03 2.25
C GLY A 635 -1.26 16.33 1.76
N GLY A 636 -0.31 16.33 2.68
CA GLY A 636 1.09 16.67 2.44
C GLY A 636 2.00 15.44 2.27
N ALA A 637 3.22 15.57 2.77
CA ALA A 637 4.21 14.49 2.87
C ALA A 637 4.27 13.87 4.29
N GLY A 638 3.32 14.24 5.16
CA GLY A 638 3.21 13.79 6.54
C GLY A 638 2.46 12.48 6.67
N ASN A 639 2.07 12.09 7.88
CA ASN A 639 1.04 11.08 8.06
C ASN A 639 -0.24 11.85 8.37
N ASP A 640 -1.08 12.02 7.37
CA ASP A 640 -2.16 12.98 7.40
C ASP A 640 -3.49 12.33 7.78
N VAL A 641 -4.36 13.11 8.40
CA VAL A 641 -5.73 12.69 8.72
C VAL A 641 -6.68 13.51 7.87
N ILE A 642 -7.42 12.87 6.97
CA ILE A 642 -8.36 13.53 6.06
C ILE A 642 -9.76 12.97 6.30
N VAL A 643 -10.69 13.87 6.58
CA VAL A 643 -12.11 13.57 6.75
C VAL A 643 -12.90 14.35 5.72
N GLY A 644 -13.57 13.63 4.82
CA GLY A 644 -14.51 14.19 3.86
C GLY A 644 -15.82 14.65 4.50
N ASN A 645 -16.88 14.69 3.71
CA ASN A 645 -18.24 15.06 4.08
C ASN A 645 -19.26 14.18 3.32
N ASP A 646 -20.50 14.63 3.18
CA ASP A 646 -21.59 13.84 2.59
C ASP A 646 -21.83 14.13 1.08
N LEU A 647 -20.95 14.88 0.40
CA LEU A 647 -21.16 15.43 -0.95
C LEU A 647 -20.53 14.61 -2.10
N GLY A 648 -19.77 13.55 -1.80
CA GLY A 648 -18.95 12.82 -2.78
C GLY A 648 -17.63 13.56 -3.07
N ASP A 649 -16.58 13.15 -2.38
CA ASP A 649 -15.32 13.87 -2.27
C ASP A 649 -14.22 13.33 -3.20
N ARG A 650 -13.24 14.20 -3.46
CA ARG A 650 -11.95 13.87 -4.08
C ARG A 650 -10.85 14.05 -3.04
N LEU A 651 -10.39 12.95 -2.47
CA LEU A 651 -9.42 12.95 -1.38
C LEU A 651 -8.09 12.38 -1.86
N ALA A 652 -6.98 13.00 -1.46
CA ALA A 652 -5.65 12.48 -1.68
C ALA A 652 -4.86 12.56 -0.38
N GLY A 653 -4.43 11.41 0.17
CA GLY A 653 -3.61 11.34 1.39
C GLY A 653 -2.28 12.06 1.20
N GLY A 654 -1.64 11.82 0.06
CA GLY A 654 -0.34 12.39 -0.27
C GLY A 654 0.73 11.33 -0.12
N ALA A 655 1.93 11.73 0.31
CA ALA A 655 2.97 10.80 0.70
C ALA A 655 2.94 10.66 2.21
N GLY A 656 2.93 9.45 2.75
CA GLY A 656 2.58 9.34 4.14
C GLY A 656 2.22 7.94 4.55
N ASN A 657 1.84 7.77 5.80
CA ASN A 657 0.93 6.68 6.18
C ASN A 657 -0.32 7.42 6.67
N ASP A 658 -1.23 7.66 5.75
CA ASP A 658 -2.36 8.56 5.90
C ASP A 658 -3.58 7.81 6.42
N THR A 659 -4.50 8.54 7.04
CA THR A 659 -5.82 8.04 7.43
C THR A 659 -6.88 8.87 6.73
N VAL A 660 -7.58 8.25 5.78
CA VAL A 660 -8.57 8.93 4.94
C VAL A 660 -9.95 8.31 5.17
N THR A 661 -10.91 9.15 5.52
CA THR A 661 -12.33 8.78 5.67
C THR A 661 -13.16 9.58 4.67
N GLY A 662 -13.81 8.88 3.73
CA GLY A 662 -14.63 9.46 2.67
C GLY A 662 -15.84 10.23 3.21
N GLY A 663 -16.61 9.58 4.08
CA GLY A 663 -17.87 10.14 4.59
C GLY A 663 -19.05 9.47 3.91
N ALA A 664 -20.01 10.24 3.41
CA ALA A 664 -21.09 9.70 2.60
C ALA A 664 -21.03 10.26 1.17
N GLY A 665 -21.69 9.58 0.24
CA GLY A 665 -21.58 9.92 -1.17
C GLY A 665 -20.58 9.02 -1.90
N ASP A 666 -20.45 9.21 -3.21
CA ASP A 666 -19.55 8.39 -4.03
C ASP A 666 -18.19 9.07 -4.08
N ASP A 667 -17.27 8.63 -3.21
CA ASP A 667 -15.95 9.25 -3.04
C ASP A 667 -14.93 8.69 -4.04
N THR A 668 -14.01 9.54 -4.49
CA THR A 668 -12.80 9.15 -5.25
C THR A 668 -11.58 9.45 -4.42
N ILE A 669 -10.82 8.43 -4.07
CA ILE A 669 -9.66 8.54 -3.17
C ILE A 669 -8.40 8.13 -3.92
N VAL A 670 -7.37 8.97 -3.89
CA VAL A 670 -6.06 8.72 -4.51
C VAL A 670 -5.04 8.55 -3.39
N ASP A 671 -4.65 7.31 -3.12
CA ASP A 671 -3.85 6.98 -1.94
C ASP A 671 -2.99 5.72 -2.15
N PHE A 672 -2.48 5.12 -1.07
CA PHE A 672 -1.59 3.96 -1.09
C PHE A 672 -0.22 4.25 -1.71
N SER A 673 0.23 5.50 -1.56
CA SER A 673 1.64 5.83 -1.78
C SER A 673 2.52 5.48 -0.57
N GLY A 674 1.88 5.23 0.59
CA GLY A 674 2.45 4.49 1.70
C GLY A 674 1.44 3.53 2.33
N ALA A 675 1.67 3.17 3.59
CA ALA A 675 0.83 2.22 4.32
C ALA A 675 -0.37 2.94 4.94
N ASP A 676 -1.37 3.18 4.09
CA ASP A 676 -2.52 4.04 4.40
C ASP A 676 -3.69 3.26 5.02
N TRP A 677 -4.58 4.00 5.69
CA TRP A 677 -5.84 3.52 6.23
C TRP A 677 -6.99 4.23 5.54
N LEU A 678 -7.80 3.45 4.82
CA LEU A 678 -8.86 3.96 3.99
C LEU A 678 -10.22 3.42 4.44
N ASP A 679 -11.12 4.34 4.78
CA ASP A 679 -12.54 4.05 4.98
C ASP A 679 -13.34 4.91 3.98
N GLY A 680 -13.86 4.29 2.93
CA GLY A 680 -14.69 4.99 1.95
C GLY A 680 -16.02 5.49 2.53
N GLY A 681 -16.47 4.98 3.68
CA GLY A 681 -17.77 5.32 4.25
C GLY A 681 -18.96 4.89 3.37
N GLY A 682 -20.05 5.66 3.39
CA GLY A 682 -21.31 5.27 2.76
C GLY A 682 -21.41 5.71 1.29
N GLY A 683 -21.44 4.78 0.35
CA GLY A 683 -21.61 5.10 -1.07
C GLY A 683 -20.88 4.08 -1.95
N LYS A 684 -20.68 4.41 -3.23
CA LYS A 684 -19.84 3.65 -4.14
C LYS A 684 -18.48 4.33 -4.30
N ASN A 685 -17.57 3.95 -3.42
CA ASN A 685 -16.28 4.60 -3.31
C ASN A 685 -15.25 3.95 -4.22
N THR A 686 -14.40 4.78 -4.82
CA THR A 686 -13.36 4.39 -5.77
C THR A 686 -11.98 4.74 -5.21
N LEU A 687 -11.09 3.75 -5.08
CA LEU A 687 -9.66 3.97 -4.87
C LEU A 687 -8.97 4.01 -6.24
N ALA A 688 -8.36 5.13 -6.59
CA ALA A 688 -7.64 5.31 -7.85
C ALA A 688 -6.13 5.19 -7.64
N LEU A 689 -5.47 4.36 -8.45
CA LEU A 689 -4.02 4.15 -8.42
C LEU A 689 -3.38 4.58 -9.73
N SER A 690 -2.17 5.14 -9.64
CA SER A 690 -1.36 5.55 -10.81
C SER A 690 -0.18 4.62 -11.09
N ALA A 691 0.06 3.63 -10.21
CA ALA A 691 1.12 2.64 -10.32
C ALA A 691 0.84 1.44 -9.39
N THR A 692 1.68 0.41 -9.46
CA THR A 692 1.73 -0.67 -8.46
C THR A 692 2.02 -0.10 -7.07
N SER A 693 1.18 -0.43 -6.09
CA SER A 693 1.42 -0.13 -4.68
C SER A 693 1.81 -1.40 -3.92
N ALA A 694 3.03 -1.41 -3.38
CA ALA A 694 3.49 -2.51 -2.52
C ALA A 694 2.73 -2.54 -1.20
N ASP A 695 2.35 -1.37 -0.68
CA ASP A 695 1.63 -1.24 0.58
C ASP A 695 0.18 -1.70 0.46
N LEU A 696 -0.51 -1.43 -0.65
CA LEU A 696 -1.84 -1.99 -0.91
C LEU A 696 -1.80 -3.52 -1.03
N ASN A 697 -0.82 -4.05 -1.77
CA ASN A 697 -0.67 -5.51 -1.93
C ASN A 697 -0.34 -6.22 -0.61
N ALA A 698 0.14 -5.49 0.41
CA ALA A 698 0.41 -5.98 1.75
C ALA A 698 -0.66 -5.56 2.77
N ALA A 699 -1.70 -4.83 2.34
CA ALA A 699 -2.69 -4.25 3.23
C ALA A 699 -3.53 -5.34 3.89
N ALA A 700 -3.72 -5.22 5.20
CA ALA A 700 -4.68 -6.03 5.91
C ALA A 700 -6.11 -5.63 5.51
N ASP A 701 -7.06 -6.56 5.66
CA ASP A 701 -8.50 -6.33 5.45
C ASP A 701 -8.99 -5.02 6.09
N ALA A 702 -8.62 -4.77 7.35
CA ALA A 702 -9.04 -3.60 8.11
C ALA A 702 -8.48 -2.25 7.61
N GLN A 703 -7.47 -2.25 6.73
CA GLN A 703 -6.90 -1.02 6.16
C GLN A 703 -7.68 -0.50 4.95
N LEU A 704 -8.51 -1.35 4.33
CA LEU A 704 -9.26 -1.01 3.13
C LEU A 704 -10.73 -1.37 3.32
N VAL A 705 -11.50 -0.44 3.89
CA VAL A 705 -12.90 -0.68 4.24
C VAL A 705 -13.79 0.21 3.38
N ASN A 706 -14.98 -0.30 3.04
CA ASN A 706 -16.00 0.44 2.28
C ASN A 706 -15.54 0.94 0.89
N ILE A 707 -14.63 0.22 0.24
CA ILE A 707 -14.22 0.49 -1.15
C ILE A 707 -14.92 -0.47 -2.09
N ALA A 708 -15.64 0.08 -3.07
CA ALA A 708 -16.39 -0.70 -4.04
C ALA A 708 -15.58 -0.95 -5.32
N VAL A 709 -14.72 -0.01 -5.71
CA VAL A 709 -13.96 -0.04 -6.96
C VAL A 709 -12.50 0.34 -6.71
N ILE A 710 -11.57 -0.39 -7.32
CA ILE A 710 -10.20 0.04 -7.54
C ILE A 710 -10.03 0.38 -9.02
N ASP A 711 -9.63 1.61 -9.32
CA ASP A 711 -9.47 2.10 -10.68
C ASP A 711 -7.98 2.30 -11.02
N LEU A 712 -7.49 1.52 -11.99
CA LEU A 712 -6.12 1.51 -12.47
C LEU A 712 -5.98 2.25 -13.82
N ALA A 713 -7.05 2.84 -14.35
CA ALA A 713 -7.05 3.47 -15.68
C ALA A 713 -6.05 4.64 -15.79
N GLY A 714 -5.68 5.25 -14.66
CA GLY A 714 -4.67 6.31 -14.59
C GLY A 714 -3.22 5.83 -14.56
N ALA A 715 -2.97 4.51 -14.53
CA ALA A 715 -1.62 3.98 -14.40
C ALA A 715 -0.78 4.18 -15.67
N ALA A 716 0.51 4.50 -15.48
CA ALA A 716 1.44 4.75 -16.59
C ALA A 716 2.15 3.47 -17.11
N ALA A 717 1.93 2.33 -16.47
CA ALA A 717 2.47 1.01 -16.80
C ALA A 717 1.59 -0.07 -16.18
N GLY A 718 1.87 -1.34 -16.50
CA GLY A 718 1.18 -2.50 -15.94
C GLY A 718 1.26 -2.54 -14.42
N VAL A 719 0.14 -2.86 -13.78
CA VAL A 719 -0.04 -2.87 -12.33
C VAL A 719 -0.05 -4.29 -11.81
N ILE A 720 0.71 -4.54 -10.74
CA ILE A 720 0.58 -5.74 -9.93
C ILE A 720 -0.34 -5.39 -8.76
N LEU A 721 -1.53 -5.98 -8.73
CA LEU A 721 -2.53 -5.78 -7.70
C LEU A 721 -2.85 -7.11 -7.02
N ASP A 722 -2.73 -7.16 -5.70
CA ASP A 722 -3.05 -8.33 -4.91
C ASP A 722 -4.05 -7.99 -3.80
N LEU A 723 -5.30 -8.48 -3.95
CA LEU A 723 -6.39 -8.23 -3.01
C LEU A 723 -6.76 -9.44 -2.14
N HIS A 724 -5.94 -10.50 -2.10
CA HIS A 724 -6.34 -11.77 -1.48
C HIS A 724 -6.70 -11.69 0.01
N LEU A 725 -6.36 -10.61 0.70
CA LEU A 725 -6.68 -10.39 2.11
C LEU A 725 -8.00 -9.64 2.33
N GLN A 726 -8.55 -9.01 1.29
CA GLN A 726 -9.74 -8.17 1.38
C GLN A 726 -11.01 -9.02 1.27
N SER A 727 -11.85 -8.95 2.30
CA SER A 727 -13.03 -9.78 2.48
C SER A 727 -14.26 -9.26 1.73
N GLU A 728 -14.27 -7.98 1.37
CA GLU A 728 -15.30 -7.35 0.55
C GLU A 728 -15.19 -7.75 -0.93
N ALA A 729 -16.32 -7.71 -1.63
CA ALA A 729 -16.34 -7.86 -3.08
C ALA A 729 -15.90 -6.53 -3.72
N ILE A 730 -14.70 -6.50 -4.31
CA ILE A 730 -14.11 -5.29 -4.89
C ILE A 730 -14.09 -5.44 -6.41
N ALA A 731 -14.65 -4.45 -7.12
CA ALA A 731 -14.47 -4.37 -8.56
C ALA A 731 -13.13 -3.72 -8.90
N VAL A 732 -12.46 -4.20 -9.95
CA VAL A 732 -11.22 -3.60 -10.45
C VAL A 732 -11.39 -3.24 -11.92
N ASN A 733 -11.05 -1.99 -12.24
CA ASN A 733 -10.87 -1.54 -13.62
C ASN A 733 -9.36 -1.52 -13.90
N GLY A 734 -8.90 -2.45 -14.73
CA GLY A 734 -7.50 -2.56 -15.14
C GLY A 734 -7.04 -1.39 -16.01
N SER A 735 -5.73 -1.32 -16.17
CA SER A 735 -5.02 -0.26 -16.86
C SER A 735 -5.06 -0.47 -18.39
N ALA A 736 -4.30 0.35 -19.12
CA ALA A 736 -4.08 0.17 -20.55
C ALA A 736 -2.86 -0.73 -20.87
N PHE A 737 -2.31 -1.39 -19.86
CA PHE A 737 -1.07 -2.17 -19.91
C PHE A 737 -1.28 -3.53 -19.25
N ASN A 738 -0.32 -4.44 -19.50
CA ASN A 738 -0.35 -5.79 -18.97
C ASN A 738 -0.34 -5.82 -17.44
N ASP A 739 -1.50 -6.08 -16.85
CA ASP A 739 -1.68 -6.13 -15.41
C ASP A 739 -1.55 -7.56 -14.87
N ILE A 740 -1.19 -7.67 -13.59
CA ILE A 740 -1.22 -8.94 -12.84
C ILE A 740 -2.11 -8.73 -11.63
N MET A 741 -3.27 -9.40 -11.59
CA MET A 741 -4.29 -9.14 -10.58
C MET A 741 -4.70 -10.42 -9.84
N THR A 742 -4.66 -10.37 -8.51
CA THR A 742 -5.33 -11.34 -7.63
C THR A 742 -6.64 -10.75 -7.14
N PRO A 743 -7.80 -11.43 -7.32
CA PRO A 743 -9.10 -10.92 -6.87
C PRO A 743 -9.17 -10.79 -5.34
N SER A 744 -10.11 -9.98 -4.86
CA SER A 744 -10.40 -9.95 -3.43
C SER A 744 -10.98 -11.28 -2.96
N ALA A 745 -10.80 -11.65 -1.70
CA ALA A 745 -11.38 -12.87 -1.15
C ALA A 745 -12.93 -12.87 -1.20
N GLY A 746 -13.54 -11.68 -1.18
CA GLY A 746 -14.98 -11.47 -1.36
C GLY A 746 -15.51 -11.56 -2.79
N GLY A 747 -14.64 -11.65 -3.80
CA GLY A 747 -15.02 -11.67 -5.22
C GLY A 747 -15.18 -10.27 -5.82
N GLY A 748 -16.18 -10.07 -6.70
CA GLY A 748 -16.37 -8.82 -7.43
C GLY A 748 -16.15 -8.97 -8.93
N LYS A 749 -16.00 -7.84 -9.65
CA LYS A 749 -15.72 -7.85 -11.09
C LYS A 749 -14.28 -7.41 -11.35
N LEU A 750 -13.46 -8.28 -11.94
CA LEU A 750 -12.15 -7.91 -12.47
C LEU A 750 -12.27 -7.62 -13.97
N ALA A 751 -12.02 -6.38 -14.39
CA ALA A 751 -11.86 -6.01 -15.77
C ALA A 751 -10.36 -5.80 -16.07
N GLY A 752 -9.77 -6.57 -17.00
CA GLY A 752 -8.36 -6.47 -17.39
C GLY A 752 -7.99 -5.13 -18.02
N GLY A 753 -8.92 -4.53 -18.78
CA GLY A 753 -8.65 -3.29 -19.49
C GLY A 753 -8.03 -3.59 -20.85
N ALA A 754 -6.91 -2.95 -21.18
CA ALA A 754 -6.16 -3.26 -22.38
C ALA A 754 -4.77 -3.79 -22.02
N GLY A 755 -4.23 -4.69 -22.83
CA GLY A 755 -2.96 -5.33 -22.54
C GLY A 755 -3.11 -6.85 -22.46
N ASP A 756 -2.00 -7.55 -22.30
CA ASP A 756 -2.03 -8.99 -22.05
C ASP A 756 -2.05 -9.20 -20.53
N ASP A 757 -3.27 -9.30 -19.97
CA ASP A 757 -3.46 -9.32 -18.52
C ASP A 757 -3.40 -10.73 -17.93
N VAL A 758 -2.95 -10.82 -16.69
CA VAL A 758 -2.85 -12.07 -15.94
C VAL A 758 -3.70 -11.99 -14.69
N ILE A 759 -4.69 -12.86 -14.57
CA ILE A 759 -5.53 -13.00 -13.37
C ILE A 759 -5.08 -14.23 -12.59
N LEU A 760 -4.81 -14.06 -11.29
CA LEU A 760 -4.27 -15.10 -10.41
C LEU A 760 -5.38 -15.65 -9.51
N GLY A 761 -5.88 -16.84 -9.85
CA GLY A 761 -6.89 -17.53 -9.05
C GLY A 761 -8.34 -17.11 -9.34
N VAL A 762 -9.26 -17.82 -8.70
CA VAL A 762 -10.70 -17.52 -8.73
C VAL A 762 -11.30 -17.71 -7.35
N VAL A 763 -12.33 -16.93 -7.04
CA VAL A 763 -13.07 -17.00 -5.77
C VAL A 763 -14.58 -16.96 -6.02
N ALA A 764 -15.38 -17.26 -5.01
CA ALA A 764 -16.84 -17.29 -5.15
C ALA A 764 -17.36 -15.88 -5.48
N GLY A 765 -18.32 -15.78 -6.41
CA GLY A 765 -18.90 -14.49 -6.81
C GLY A 765 -18.01 -13.62 -7.72
N LEU A 766 -16.85 -14.13 -8.15
CA LEU A 766 -15.98 -13.45 -9.10
C LEU A 766 -16.59 -13.45 -10.52
N VAL A 767 -16.49 -12.30 -11.19
CA VAL A 767 -16.72 -12.11 -12.63
C VAL A 767 -15.42 -11.59 -13.24
N ILE A 768 -14.95 -12.26 -14.29
CA ILE A 768 -13.74 -11.90 -15.02
C ILE A 768 -14.13 -11.41 -16.41
N ASP A 769 -13.63 -10.24 -16.77
CA ASP A 769 -13.62 -9.70 -18.12
C ASP A 769 -12.17 -9.35 -18.47
N GLY A 770 -11.49 -10.19 -19.25
CA GLY A 770 -10.09 -9.95 -19.62
C GLY A 770 -9.87 -8.66 -20.44
N GLY A 771 -10.91 -8.05 -21.00
CA GLY A 771 -10.74 -6.86 -21.84
C GLY A 771 -10.05 -7.16 -23.17
N THR A 772 -9.25 -6.23 -23.69
CA THR A 772 -8.60 -6.37 -25.00
C THR A 772 -7.15 -6.83 -24.86
N GLY A 773 -6.74 -7.84 -25.64
CA GLY A 773 -5.38 -8.38 -25.62
C GLY A 773 -5.41 -9.90 -25.50
N THR A 774 -4.31 -10.49 -25.06
CA THR A 774 -4.19 -11.93 -24.80
C THR A 774 -4.14 -12.18 -23.30
N ASN A 775 -5.30 -12.44 -22.72
CA ASN A 775 -5.49 -12.52 -21.28
C ASN A 775 -5.41 -13.96 -20.79
N THR A 776 -4.77 -14.12 -19.64
CA THR A 776 -4.47 -15.40 -19.03
C THR A 776 -5.06 -15.51 -17.64
N LEU A 777 -5.88 -16.53 -17.39
CA LEU A 777 -6.29 -16.92 -16.05
C LEU A 777 -5.34 -18.01 -15.55
N ARG A 778 -4.57 -17.74 -14.49
CA ARG A 778 -3.65 -18.70 -13.89
C ARG A 778 -4.26 -19.29 -12.61
N VAL A 779 -4.27 -20.61 -12.49
CA VAL A 779 -4.73 -21.32 -11.28
C VAL A 779 -3.71 -22.37 -10.85
N THR A 780 -3.57 -22.61 -9.54
CA THR A 780 -2.54 -23.48 -8.96
C THR A 780 -3.08 -24.81 -8.42
N GLN A 781 -4.38 -25.04 -8.56
CA GLN A 781 -5.06 -26.24 -8.10
C GLN A 781 -6.41 -26.40 -8.80
N THR A 782 -7.01 -27.59 -8.68
CA THR A 782 -8.41 -27.81 -9.10
C THR A 782 -9.34 -26.81 -8.43
N SER A 783 -10.09 -26.05 -9.23
CA SER A 783 -11.07 -25.06 -8.77
C SER A 783 -12.47 -25.48 -9.17
N THR A 784 -13.29 -25.86 -8.18
CA THR A 784 -14.71 -26.13 -8.40
C THR A 784 -15.48 -24.87 -8.81
N ILE A 785 -14.95 -23.69 -8.49
CA ILE A 785 -15.53 -22.40 -8.85
C ILE A 785 -15.31 -22.16 -10.35
N LEU A 786 -14.07 -22.28 -10.84
CA LEU A 786 -13.76 -22.12 -12.27
C LEU A 786 -14.56 -23.12 -13.11
N ASN A 787 -14.62 -24.37 -12.67
CA ASN A 787 -15.36 -25.44 -13.35
C ASN A 787 -16.89 -25.23 -13.37
N ALA A 788 -17.40 -24.30 -12.57
CA ALA A 788 -18.82 -23.96 -12.48
C ALA A 788 -19.15 -22.54 -12.99
N MET A 789 -18.14 -21.76 -13.41
CA MET A 789 -18.35 -20.42 -13.96
C MET A 789 -19.20 -20.50 -15.24
N SER A 790 -20.23 -19.68 -15.33
CA SER A 790 -20.98 -19.50 -16.58
C SER A 790 -20.20 -18.63 -17.57
N ASP A 791 -20.64 -18.67 -18.83
CA ASP A 791 -20.06 -17.92 -19.95
C ASP A 791 -19.97 -16.41 -19.68
N ASP A 792 -20.96 -15.83 -18.99
CA ASP A 792 -20.98 -14.42 -18.61
C ASP A 792 -20.08 -14.07 -17.41
N GLN A 793 -19.55 -15.07 -16.70
CA GLN A 793 -18.60 -14.88 -15.61
C GLN A 793 -17.13 -14.94 -16.04
N LEU A 794 -16.83 -15.49 -17.22
CA LEU A 794 -15.47 -15.61 -17.74
C LEU A 794 -15.44 -15.17 -19.20
N VAL A 795 -15.32 -13.86 -19.40
CA VAL A 795 -15.37 -13.23 -20.73
C VAL A 795 -13.97 -12.73 -21.11
N ASN A 796 -13.65 -12.74 -22.41
CA ASN A 796 -12.42 -12.17 -22.96
C ASN A 796 -11.11 -12.77 -22.42
N VAL A 797 -11.12 -14.03 -21.97
CA VAL A 797 -9.92 -14.77 -21.56
C VAL A 797 -9.48 -15.72 -22.68
N GLN A 798 -8.21 -15.64 -23.09
CA GLN A 798 -7.68 -16.44 -24.21
C GLN A 798 -6.87 -17.65 -23.73
N ALA A 799 -6.41 -17.67 -22.49
CA ALA A 799 -5.64 -18.78 -21.93
C ALA A 799 -5.98 -19.08 -20.47
N VAL A 800 -5.95 -20.37 -20.12
CA VAL A 800 -5.87 -20.86 -18.74
C VAL A 800 -4.51 -21.52 -18.53
N ASP A 801 -3.77 -21.06 -17.53
CA ASP A 801 -2.42 -21.52 -17.22
C ASP A 801 -2.40 -22.30 -15.90
N LEU A 802 -1.98 -23.57 -15.98
CA LEU A 802 -1.87 -24.53 -14.89
C LEU A 802 -0.40 -24.85 -14.55
N SER A 803 0.57 -24.19 -15.19
CA SER A 803 2.00 -24.55 -15.10
C SER A 803 2.55 -24.54 -13.67
N ASN A 804 1.92 -23.75 -12.79
CA ASN A 804 2.32 -23.57 -11.40
C ASN A 804 1.52 -24.46 -10.43
N ALA A 805 0.71 -25.40 -10.93
CA ALA A 805 -0.06 -26.28 -10.07
C ALA A 805 0.84 -27.26 -9.30
N GLY A 806 0.57 -27.45 -8.01
CA GLY A 806 1.33 -28.36 -7.14
C GLY A 806 0.88 -29.83 -7.21
N ALA A 807 -0.18 -30.12 -7.98
CA ALA A 807 -0.76 -31.44 -8.20
C ALA A 807 -1.60 -31.42 -9.49
N GLY A 808 -2.05 -32.60 -9.94
CA GLY A 808 -2.91 -32.72 -11.12
C GLY A 808 -4.23 -31.93 -10.97
N VAL A 809 -4.57 -31.18 -12.00
CA VAL A 809 -5.72 -30.29 -12.06
C VAL A 809 -6.83 -30.92 -12.89
N THR A 810 -8.05 -30.92 -12.34
CA THR A 810 -9.26 -31.13 -13.13
C THR A 810 -9.83 -29.78 -13.54
N LEU A 811 -9.67 -29.42 -14.81
CA LEU A 811 -10.19 -28.20 -15.41
C LEU A 811 -11.39 -28.52 -16.31
N ASP A 812 -12.49 -27.79 -16.14
CA ASP A 812 -13.67 -27.94 -16.97
C ASP A 812 -14.17 -26.58 -17.47
N LEU A 813 -14.03 -26.34 -18.77
CA LEU A 813 -14.44 -25.12 -19.45
C LEU A 813 -15.67 -25.32 -20.34
N HIS A 814 -16.42 -26.42 -20.22
CA HIS A 814 -17.50 -26.78 -21.16
C HIS A 814 -18.64 -25.75 -21.27
N LEU A 815 -18.76 -24.85 -20.29
CA LEU A 815 -19.76 -23.78 -20.29
C LEU A 815 -19.36 -22.58 -21.14
N GLN A 816 -18.06 -22.43 -21.44
CA GLN A 816 -17.54 -21.23 -22.12
C GLN A 816 -17.63 -21.39 -23.64
N THR A 817 -17.90 -20.28 -24.33
CA THR A 817 -18.17 -20.26 -25.77
C THR A 817 -16.99 -19.75 -26.60
N GLU A 818 -16.08 -18.99 -26.00
CA GLU A 818 -14.86 -18.52 -26.63
C GLU A 818 -13.82 -19.64 -26.77
N ALA A 819 -12.85 -19.46 -27.66
CA ALA A 819 -11.70 -20.35 -27.75
C ALA A 819 -10.71 -20.03 -26.63
N ILE A 820 -10.44 -21.01 -25.76
CA ILE A 820 -9.54 -20.85 -24.61
C ILE A 820 -8.41 -21.88 -24.74
N ASN A 821 -7.18 -21.38 -24.81
CA ASN A 821 -5.99 -22.23 -24.78
C ASN A 821 -5.72 -22.69 -23.34
N VAL A 822 -5.17 -23.88 -23.17
CA VAL A 822 -4.79 -24.42 -21.85
C VAL A 822 -3.32 -24.82 -21.89
N VAL A 823 -2.57 -24.39 -20.87
CA VAL A 823 -1.22 -24.88 -20.58
C VAL A 823 -1.30 -25.69 -19.28
N GLY A 824 -1.02 -26.98 -19.37
CA GLY A 824 -1.02 -27.93 -18.26
C GLY A 824 0.20 -27.80 -17.36
N GLY A 825 0.10 -28.45 -16.21
CA GLY A 825 1.09 -28.47 -15.14
C GLY A 825 2.17 -29.52 -15.34
N GLY A 826 2.85 -29.84 -14.22
CA GLY A 826 3.84 -30.92 -14.16
C GLY A 826 3.27 -32.27 -13.70
N PHE A 827 1.94 -32.42 -13.69
CA PHE A 827 1.22 -33.56 -13.11
C PHE A 827 0.07 -34.00 -14.02
N ASP A 828 -0.46 -35.20 -13.78
CA ASP A 828 -1.58 -35.78 -14.53
C ASP A 828 -2.84 -34.88 -14.47
N ASP A 829 -3.04 -34.09 -15.52
CA ASP A 829 -4.14 -33.16 -15.66
C ASP A 829 -5.33 -33.78 -16.40
N THR A 830 -6.52 -33.29 -16.07
CA THR A 830 -7.79 -33.72 -16.65
C THR A 830 -8.52 -32.48 -17.15
N ILE A 831 -8.54 -32.27 -18.47
CA ILE A 831 -8.97 -31.02 -19.09
C ILE A 831 -10.24 -31.27 -19.92
N THR A 832 -11.26 -30.45 -19.74
CA THR A 832 -12.39 -30.31 -20.66
C THR A 832 -12.33 -28.91 -21.25
N LEU A 833 -12.21 -28.81 -22.58
CA LEU A 833 -12.09 -27.52 -23.28
C LEU A 833 -13.40 -26.76 -23.36
N SER A 834 -13.28 -25.47 -23.69
CA SER A 834 -14.42 -24.64 -24.05
C SER A 834 -15.06 -25.07 -25.36
N ARG A 835 -16.31 -24.65 -25.57
CA ARG A 835 -17.08 -24.93 -26.79
C ARG A 835 -16.52 -24.22 -28.01
N GLY A 836 -15.74 -23.15 -27.82
CA GLY A 836 -14.99 -22.46 -28.86
C GLY A 836 -13.68 -23.17 -29.25
N GLY A 837 -13.24 -24.16 -28.47
CA GLY A 837 -12.05 -24.97 -28.74
C GLY A 837 -10.77 -24.29 -28.28
N GLY A 838 -9.64 -24.61 -28.91
CA GLY A 838 -8.35 -23.99 -28.57
C GLY A 838 -7.17 -24.94 -28.69
N ARG A 839 -6.03 -24.53 -28.15
CA ARG A 839 -4.84 -25.36 -27.97
C ARG A 839 -4.79 -25.91 -26.55
N VAL A 840 -4.44 -27.17 -26.39
CA VAL A 840 -4.10 -27.77 -25.09
C VAL A 840 -2.66 -28.26 -25.15
N ASP A 841 -1.82 -27.71 -24.28
CA ASP A 841 -0.55 -28.32 -23.94
C ASP A 841 -0.74 -29.06 -22.61
N GLY A 842 -0.62 -30.39 -22.56
CA GLY A 842 -0.82 -31.12 -21.29
C GLY A 842 0.32 -30.89 -20.28
N GLY A 843 1.49 -30.44 -20.74
CA GLY A 843 2.64 -30.23 -19.88
C GLY A 843 3.40 -31.53 -19.63
N SER A 844 3.81 -31.77 -18.38
CA SER A 844 4.42 -33.04 -17.98
C SER A 844 3.43 -33.83 -17.15
N GLY A 845 3.47 -35.16 -17.22
CA GLY A 845 2.50 -36.00 -16.54
C GLY A 845 1.84 -36.94 -17.53
N SER A 846 0.72 -37.51 -17.14
CA SER A 846 -0.14 -38.32 -18.01
C SER A 846 -1.50 -37.67 -18.18
N ASP A 847 -1.56 -36.76 -19.16
CA ASP A 847 -2.65 -35.80 -19.28
C ASP A 847 -3.80 -36.34 -20.11
N THR A 848 -5.02 -35.95 -19.71
CA THR A 848 -6.26 -36.44 -20.31
C THR A 848 -7.14 -35.29 -20.77
N LEU A 849 -7.43 -35.22 -22.07
CA LEU A 849 -8.50 -34.37 -22.60
C LEU A 849 -9.83 -35.14 -22.63
N LEU A 850 -10.87 -34.56 -22.04
CA LEU A 850 -12.24 -35.08 -22.03
C LEU A 850 -13.04 -34.49 -23.18
N LEU A 851 -13.78 -35.35 -23.87
CA LEU A 851 -14.58 -35.00 -25.04
C LEU A 851 -16.03 -35.44 -24.82
N ALA A 852 -16.97 -34.51 -24.96
CA ALA A 852 -18.39 -34.72 -24.72
C ALA A 852 -19.07 -35.42 -25.92
N GLY A 853 -18.61 -36.62 -26.27
CA GLY A 853 -19.17 -37.43 -27.35
C GLY A 853 -18.51 -38.81 -27.45
N SER A 854 -19.10 -39.68 -28.26
CA SER A 854 -18.54 -40.98 -28.60
C SER A 854 -17.33 -40.85 -29.53
N ARG A 855 -16.38 -41.79 -29.48
CA ARG A 855 -15.17 -41.77 -30.32
C ARG A 855 -15.45 -41.58 -31.81
N THR A 856 -16.55 -42.17 -32.30
CA THR A 856 -16.91 -42.12 -33.72
C THR A 856 -17.24 -40.71 -34.24
N GLN A 857 -17.64 -39.79 -33.34
CA GLN A 857 -17.98 -38.40 -33.66
C GLN A 857 -16.74 -37.56 -33.94
N PHE A 858 -15.56 -37.98 -33.48
CA PHE A 858 -14.33 -37.21 -33.63
C PHE A 858 -13.39 -37.82 -34.66
N SER A 859 -12.62 -36.98 -35.35
CA SER A 859 -11.40 -37.36 -36.06
C SER A 859 -10.19 -36.89 -35.27
N VAL A 860 -9.19 -37.76 -35.12
CA VAL A 860 -7.91 -37.46 -34.46
C VAL A 860 -6.81 -37.67 -35.49
N THR A 861 -6.13 -36.59 -35.88
CA THR A 861 -5.10 -36.62 -36.92
C THR A 861 -3.79 -36.05 -36.37
N PRO A 862 -2.62 -36.65 -36.66
CA PRO A 862 -1.34 -36.04 -36.34
C PRO A 862 -1.22 -34.62 -36.93
N SER A 863 -0.60 -33.71 -36.18
CA SER A 863 -0.39 -32.32 -36.61
C SER A 863 0.87 -31.76 -35.95
N GLY A 864 1.95 -31.60 -36.72
CA GLY A 864 3.25 -31.23 -36.16
C GLY A 864 3.76 -32.28 -35.16
N SER A 865 4.19 -31.86 -33.97
CA SER A 865 4.63 -32.76 -32.89
C SER A 865 3.48 -33.32 -32.03
N GLY A 866 2.23 -32.99 -32.33
CA GLY A 866 1.05 -33.36 -31.55
C GLY A 866 -0.14 -33.81 -32.41
N TYR A 867 -1.36 -33.49 -31.98
CA TYR A 867 -2.60 -33.98 -32.61
C TYR A 867 -3.63 -32.88 -32.83
N LEU A 868 -4.46 -33.04 -33.84
CA LEU A 868 -5.63 -32.22 -34.10
C LEU A 868 -6.87 -33.09 -33.92
N VAL A 869 -7.75 -32.70 -32.99
CA VAL A 869 -9.04 -33.34 -32.74
C VAL A 869 -10.14 -32.46 -33.34
N LYS A 870 -10.96 -33.02 -34.23
CA LYS A 870 -12.12 -32.32 -34.82
C LYS A 870 -13.38 -33.12 -34.60
N ASP A 871 -14.47 -32.45 -34.23
CA ASP A 871 -15.80 -33.02 -34.35
C ASP A 871 -16.23 -33.05 -35.82
N LYS A 872 -16.56 -34.25 -36.31
CA LYS A 872 -17.00 -34.47 -37.71
C LYS A 872 -18.32 -33.77 -38.02
N ALA A 873 -19.16 -33.55 -37.01
CA ALA A 873 -20.44 -32.85 -37.16
C ALA A 873 -20.32 -31.33 -36.96
N GLY A 874 -19.17 -30.84 -36.51
CA GLY A 874 -18.96 -29.42 -36.17
C GLY A 874 -19.82 -28.91 -35.01
N SER A 875 -20.35 -29.81 -34.17
CA SER A 875 -21.15 -29.47 -32.98
C SER A 875 -20.29 -29.10 -31.77
N GLN A 876 -19.02 -29.52 -31.76
CA GLN A 876 -17.95 -29.10 -30.85
C GLN A 876 -16.79 -28.49 -31.64
N ALA A 877 -16.11 -27.51 -31.06
CA ALA A 877 -14.94 -26.90 -31.69
C ALA A 877 -13.74 -27.85 -31.73
N SER A 878 -12.80 -27.54 -32.62
CA SER A 878 -11.57 -28.33 -32.80
C SER A 878 -10.55 -28.00 -31.71
N ALA A 879 -9.73 -28.99 -31.36
CA ALA A 879 -8.65 -28.85 -30.38
C ALA A 879 -7.30 -29.22 -30.99
N THR A 880 -6.29 -28.38 -30.81
CA THR A 880 -4.90 -28.72 -31.15
C THR A 880 -4.16 -29.11 -29.88
N LEU A 881 -3.53 -30.28 -29.88
CA LEU A 881 -2.95 -30.91 -28.69
C LEU A 881 -1.45 -31.02 -28.82
N SER A 882 -0.73 -30.68 -27.76
CA SER A 882 0.66 -31.06 -27.51
C SER A 882 0.76 -31.66 -26.12
N SER A 883 1.67 -32.62 -25.92
CA SER A 883 1.93 -33.20 -24.59
C SER A 883 0.67 -33.74 -23.89
N VAL A 884 -0.28 -34.30 -24.64
CA VAL A 884 -1.49 -34.96 -24.11
C VAL A 884 -1.41 -36.45 -24.43
N GLU A 885 -1.49 -37.30 -23.42
CA GLU A 885 -1.32 -38.76 -23.57
C GLU A 885 -2.65 -39.50 -23.71
N LYS A 886 -3.78 -38.93 -23.30
CA LYS A 886 -5.08 -39.62 -23.30
C LYS A 886 -6.20 -38.74 -23.85
N LEU A 887 -7.06 -39.33 -24.67
CA LEU A 887 -8.37 -38.77 -25.00
C LEU A 887 -9.47 -39.64 -24.40
N LYS A 888 -10.33 -39.04 -23.59
CA LYS A 888 -11.46 -39.72 -22.95
C LYS A 888 -12.77 -39.27 -23.60
N PHE A 889 -13.42 -40.21 -24.29
CA PHE A 889 -14.74 -40.09 -24.87
C PHE A 889 -15.78 -40.68 -23.90
N ILE A 890 -17.07 -40.46 -24.19
CA ILE A 890 -18.16 -41.03 -23.36
C ILE A 890 -18.21 -42.56 -23.42
N ASP A 891 -17.72 -43.16 -24.51
CA ASP A 891 -17.79 -44.59 -24.80
C ASP A 891 -16.45 -45.31 -24.61
N MET A 892 -15.31 -44.61 -24.65
CA MET A 892 -13.99 -45.21 -24.46
C MET A 892 -12.90 -44.18 -24.15
N THR A 893 -11.73 -44.65 -23.71
CA THR A 893 -10.48 -43.85 -23.64
C THR A 893 -9.49 -44.41 -24.64
N ILE A 894 -8.79 -43.53 -25.37
CA ILE A 894 -7.63 -43.90 -26.20
C ILE A 894 -6.37 -43.27 -25.63
N ALA A 895 -5.25 -43.99 -25.72
CA ALA A 895 -3.94 -43.44 -25.46
C ALA A 895 -3.35 -42.88 -26.77
N LEU A 896 -2.86 -41.64 -26.72
CA LEU A 896 -2.01 -41.04 -27.72
C LEU A 896 -0.58 -41.52 -27.44
N GLY A 897 0.17 -41.89 -28.47
CA GLY A 897 1.39 -42.67 -28.28
C GLY A 897 2.58 -41.86 -27.77
N THR A 898 3.35 -42.52 -26.92
CA THR A 898 4.67 -42.09 -26.43
C THR A 898 5.69 -42.11 -27.57
N ALA A 899 6.72 -41.27 -27.47
CA ALA A 899 7.89 -41.40 -28.33
C ALA A 899 8.63 -42.71 -28.01
N VAL A 900 9.07 -43.40 -29.04
CA VAL A 900 9.96 -44.56 -29.00
C VAL A 900 11.23 -44.13 -29.71
N ASP A 901 12.24 -43.81 -28.92
CA ASP A 901 13.52 -43.33 -29.43
C ASP A 901 14.49 -44.49 -29.61
N GLY A 902 15.16 -44.51 -30.76
CA GLY A 902 16.29 -45.35 -31.07
C GLY A 902 17.59 -44.79 -30.51
N THR A 903 18.64 -45.55 -30.77
CA THR A 903 20.01 -45.30 -30.38
C THR A 903 20.78 -44.64 -31.53
N ALA A 904 22.11 -44.62 -31.44
CA ALA A 904 22.97 -44.17 -32.55
C ALA A 904 23.38 -45.33 -33.49
N GLY A 905 22.71 -46.49 -33.39
CA GLY A 905 22.96 -47.65 -34.25
C GLY A 905 21.66 -48.14 -34.88
N ASN A 906 21.75 -49.15 -35.74
CA ASN A 906 20.60 -49.67 -36.49
C ASN A 906 19.54 -50.31 -35.56
N ASP A 907 18.41 -49.63 -35.39
CA ASP A 907 17.32 -50.04 -34.53
C ASP A 907 16.16 -50.70 -35.28
N LYS A 908 15.40 -51.55 -34.56
CA LYS A 908 14.25 -52.29 -35.09
C LYS A 908 13.00 -52.04 -34.24
N PHE A 909 12.00 -51.43 -34.84
CA PHE A 909 10.71 -51.11 -34.23
C PHE A 909 9.57 -51.94 -34.81
N ASN A 910 8.48 -52.03 -34.05
CA ASN A 910 7.20 -52.59 -34.52
C ASN A 910 6.17 -51.46 -34.53
N GLY A 911 5.68 -51.10 -35.70
CA GLY A 911 4.66 -50.08 -35.87
C GLY A 911 3.25 -50.64 -35.67
N THR A 912 2.34 -49.81 -35.16
CA THR A 912 0.92 -50.18 -35.00
C THR A 912 0.00 -49.47 -35.99
N ALA A 913 0.50 -48.42 -36.65
CA ALA A 913 -0.23 -47.49 -37.49
C ALA A 913 -1.41 -46.82 -36.76
N ALA A 914 -1.25 -46.57 -35.46
CA ALA A 914 -2.25 -45.95 -34.60
C ALA A 914 -1.83 -44.52 -34.23
N PHE A 915 -1.05 -44.34 -33.17
CA PHE A 915 -0.69 -43.00 -32.67
C PHE A 915 0.73 -42.97 -32.07
N GLN A 916 1.63 -43.90 -32.42
CA GLN A 916 2.99 -43.86 -31.84
C GLN A 916 3.93 -42.92 -32.59
N ARG A 917 4.96 -42.44 -31.89
CA ARG A 917 6.04 -41.65 -32.49
C ARG A 917 7.31 -42.46 -32.42
N PHE A 918 8.02 -42.62 -33.52
CA PHE A 918 9.29 -43.35 -33.61
C PHE A 918 10.38 -42.42 -34.11
N SER A 919 11.49 -42.36 -33.38
CA SER A 919 12.71 -41.69 -33.83
C SER A 919 13.79 -42.74 -34.00
N GLY A 920 14.34 -42.93 -35.19
CA GLY A 920 15.40 -43.93 -35.41
C GLY A 920 16.74 -43.52 -34.82
N GLY A 921 17.15 -42.26 -35.04
CA GLY A 921 18.43 -41.75 -34.53
C GLY A 921 19.51 -41.75 -35.63
N ASP A 922 20.75 -42.06 -35.26
CA ASP A 922 21.81 -42.31 -36.24
C ASP A 922 21.81 -43.80 -36.60
N GLY A 923 22.07 -44.16 -37.86
CA GLY A 923 22.12 -45.54 -38.29
C GLY A 923 21.21 -45.81 -39.49
N VAL A 924 20.91 -47.09 -39.71
CA VAL A 924 19.87 -47.54 -40.65
C VAL A 924 18.77 -48.18 -39.83
N ASP A 925 17.67 -47.46 -39.68
CA ASP A 925 16.59 -47.81 -38.78
C ASP A 925 15.40 -48.39 -39.52
N LEU A 926 14.78 -49.38 -38.88
CA LEU A 926 13.75 -50.21 -39.49
C LEU A 926 12.51 -50.27 -38.62
N ILE A 927 11.35 -50.12 -39.25
CA ILE A 927 10.05 -50.38 -38.62
C ILE A 927 9.25 -51.43 -39.39
N SER A 928 8.67 -52.38 -38.66
CA SER A 928 7.85 -53.46 -39.21
C SER A 928 6.37 -53.23 -38.93
N TYR A 929 5.53 -53.34 -39.97
CA TYR A 929 4.07 -53.26 -39.89
C TYR A 929 3.42 -54.62 -40.23
N GLY A 930 2.52 -55.09 -39.37
CA GLY A 930 1.88 -56.42 -39.45
C GLY A 930 0.83 -56.61 -40.56
N GLY A 931 0.85 -55.82 -41.63
CA GLY A 931 -0.11 -55.88 -42.74
C GLY A 931 0.57 -55.76 -44.11
N LYS A 932 -0.20 -55.72 -45.20
CA LYS A 932 0.34 -55.49 -46.55
C LYS A 932 0.57 -54.00 -46.76
N LYS A 933 1.51 -53.61 -47.63
CA LYS A 933 1.76 -52.18 -47.92
C LYS A 933 0.50 -51.42 -48.37
N ALA A 934 -0.42 -52.07 -49.09
CA ALA A 934 -1.69 -51.48 -49.53
C ALA A 934 -2.70 -51.21 -48.39
N ASP A 935 -2.51 -51.83 -47.22
CA ASP A 935 -3.35 -51.60 -46.04
C ASP A 935 -2.98 -50.28 -45.32
N PHE A 936 -1.89 -49.63 -45.75
CA PHE A 936 -1.36 -48.42 -45.14
C PHE A 936 -1.25 -47.27 -46.14
N VAL A 937 -1.38 -46.06 -45.62
CA VAL A 937 -1.13 -44.80 -46.31
C VAL A 937 0.14 -44.19 -45.70
N LEU A 938 1.08 -43.84 -46.58
CA LEU A 938 2.35 -43.22 -46.22
C LEU A 938 2.35 -41.77 -46.71
N GLU A 939 2.50 -40.81 -45.81
CA GLU A 939 2.58 -39.39 -46.16
C GLU A 939 3.91 -38.80 -45.68
N LYS A 940 4.63 -38.12 -46.58
CA LYS A 940 5.92 -37.49 -46.27
C LYS A 940 5.72 -36.24 -45.42
N THR A 941 6.52 -36.11 -44.36
CA THR A 941 6.55 -34.93 -43.48
C THR A 941 7.86 -34.15 -43.67
N ALA A 942 8.06 -33.08 -42.87
CA ALA A 942 9.30 -32.31 -42.90
C ALA A 942 10.52 -33.16 -42.48
N ASP A 943 10.36 -34.01 -41.46
CA ASP A 943 11.46 -34.74 -40.81
C ASP A 943 11.37 -36.28 -40.99
N GLY A 944 10.44 -36.75 -41.82
CA GLY A 944 10.26 -38.18 -42.10
C GLY A 944 8.91 -38.51 -42.76
N TYR A 945 8.13 -39.40 -42.13
CA TYR A 945 6.87 -39.90 -42.69
C TYR A 945 5.81 -40.17 -41.62
N THR A 946 4.54 -40.16 -42.01
CA THR A 946 3.44 -40.76 -41.22
C THR A 946 2.94 -42.03 -41.88
N VAL A 947 2.68 -43.08 -41.08
CA VAL A 947 2.11 -44.35 -41.53
C VAL A 947 0.78 -44.58 -40.84
N SER A 948 -0.30 -44.52 -41.61
CA SER A 948 -1.67 -44.72 -41.12
C SER A 948 -2.31 -45.93 -41.80
N LYS A 949 -3.30 -46.56 -41.17
CA LYS A 949 -4.09 -47.61 -41.81
C LYS A 949 -5.09 -46.99 -42.78
N THR A 950 -5.23 -47.54 -43.98
CA THR A 950 -6.17 -47.05 -45.00
C THR A 950 -7.62 -47.01 -44.46
N GLY A 951 -8.21 -45.82 -44.41
CA GLY A 951 -9.56 -45.60 -43.87
C GLY A 951 -9.65 -45.62 -42.33
N GLY A 952 -8.53 -45.72 -41.62
CA GLY A 952 -8.43 -45.54 -40.18
C GLY A 952 -8.20 -44.07 -39.78
N ASP A 953 -8.40 -43.77 -38.50
CA ASP A 953 -8.02 -42.49 -37.90
C ASP A 953 -6.66 -42.66 -37.20
N GLY A 954 -5.81 -41.61 -37.21
CA GLY A 954 -4.47 -41.64 -36.64
C GLY A 954 -3.37 -42.07 -37.62
N GLY A 955 -2.14 -42.09 -37.15
CA GLY A 955 -0.98 -42.65 -37.83
C GLY A 955 0.24 -42.64 -36.91
N ASP A 956 1.15 -43.59 -37.13
CA ASP A 956 2.47 -43.52 -36.50
C ASP A 956 3.29 -42.44 -37.19
N THR A 957 4.05 -41.64 -36.45
CA THR A 957 4.97 -40.63 -37.00
C THR A 957 6.40 -41.12 -36.88
N LEU A 958 7.16 -41.05 -37.98
CA LEU A 958 8.51 -41.57 -38.10
C LEU A 958 9.48 -40.45 -38.42
N SER A 959 10.58 -40.36 -37.69
CA SER A 959 11.72 -39.49 -37.98
C SER A 959 13.03 -40.27 -37.98
N GLY A 960 13.92 -40.02 -38.95
CA GLY A 960 15.18 -40.76 -39.08
C GLY A 960 14.98 -42.27 -39.21
N VAL A 961 14.01 -42.70 -40.02
CA VAL A 961 13.75 -44.13 -40.29
C VAL A 961 13.92 -44.38 -41.78
N GLU A 962 14.83 -45.30 -42.13
CA GLU A 962 15.22 -45.54 -43.51
C GLU A 962 14.50 -46.74 -44.14
N ARG A 963 13.94 -47.65 -43.33
CA ARG A 963 13.37 -48.93 -43.81
C ARG A 963 11.97 -49.16 -43.23
N LEU A 964 10.97 -49.35 -44.08
CA LEU A 964 9.64 -49.84 -43.69
C LEU A 964 9.45 -51.27 -44.19
N VAL A 965 9.14 -52.22 -43.31
CA VAL A 965 8.86 -53.62 -43.68
C VAL A 965 7.39 -53.92 -43.51
N PHE A 966 6.77 -54.42 -44.56
CA PHE A 966 5.40 -54.95 -44.57
C PHE A 966 5.43 -56.46 -44.77
N THR A 967 4.28 -57.11 -44.62
CA THR A 967 4.19 -58.58 -44.77
C THR A 967 4.41 -59.08 -46.20
N ASP A 968 4.26 -58.23 -47.21
CA ASP A 968 4.39 -58.56 -48.64
C ASP A 968 5.60 -57.91 -49.33
N THR A 969 6.10 -56.79 -48.82
CA THR A 969 7.22 -56.04 -49.41
C THR A 969 7.90 -55.13 -48.37
N ALA A 970 9.01 -54.50 -48.72
CA ALA A 970 9.62 -53.43 -47.92
C ALA A 970 9.88 -52.19 -48.77
N LEU A 971 10.01 -51.05 -48.09
CA LEU A 971 10.24 -49.74 -48.69
C LEU A 971 11.50 -49.10 -48.08
N ALA A 972 12.46 -48.75 -48.93
CA ALA A 972 13.62 -47.96 -48.54
C ALA A 972 13.35 -46.46 -48.78
N LEU A 973 13.49 -45.64 -47.74
CA LEU A 973 13.11 -44.22 -47.72
C LEU A 973 14.29 -43.27 -47.97
N ASP A 974 15.52 -43.74 -47.78
CA ASP A 974 16.78 -43.03 -47.91
C ASP A 974 17.23 -42.86 -49.37
N ILE A 975 16.56 -41.97 -50.10
CA ILE A 975 16.85 -41.68 -51.52
C ILE A 975 18.26 -41.12 -51.77
N ASP A 976 18.90 -40.54 -50.77
CA ASP A 976 20.29 -40.06 -50.83
C ASP A 976 21.26 -41.00 -50.08
N GLY A 977 20.72 -41.91 -49.27
CA GLY A 977 21.43 -42.90 -48.49
C GLY A 977 21.76 -44.17 -49.27
N ASN A 978 21.88 -45.28 -48.56
CA ASN A 978 22.24 -46.58 -49.13
C ASN A 978 21.20 -47.05 -50.15
N GLY A 979 19.90 -46.88 -49.85
CA GLY A 979 18.80 -47.25 -50.74
C GLY A 979 18.93 -46.60 -52.11
N GLY A 980 19.05 -45.27 -52.13
CA GLY A 980 19.19 -44.50 -53.36
C GLY A 980 20.45 -44.82 -54.15
N LYS A 981 21.59 -44.98 -53.45
CA LYS A 981 22.88 -45.33 -54.06
C LYS A 981 22.83 -46.70 -54.73
N VAL A 982 22.25 -47.72 -54.09
CA VAL A 982 22.10 -49.05 -54.69
C VAL A 982 21.18 -48.99 -55.89
N TYR A 983 20.04 -48.30 -55.80
CA TYR A 983 19.09 -48.19 -56.90
C TYR A 983 19.72 -47.51 -58.12
N ARG A 984 20.39 -46.37 -57.91
CA ARG A 984 21.10 -45.63 -58.97
C ARG A 984 22.21 -46.47 -59.59
N LEU A 985 22.98 -47.20 -58.78
CA LEU A 985 24.08 -48.02 -59.27
C LEU A 985 23.55 -49.19 -60.11
N TYR A 986 22.46 -49.81 -59.67
CA TYR A 986 21.81 -50.90 -60.38
C TYR A 986 21.24 -50.42 -61.71
N GLN A 987 20.58 -49.26 -61.73
CA GLN A 987 20.10 -48.65 -62.97
C GLN A 987 21.25 -48.24 -63.90
N ALA A 988 22.33 -47.67 -63.38
CA ALA A 988 23.51 -47.32 -64.17
C ALA A 988 24.20 -48.58 -64.75
N ALA A 989 24.31 -49.64 -63.96
CA ALA A 989 24.98 -50.87 -64.36
C ALA A 989 24.20 -51.67 -65.41
N PHE A 990 22.86 -51.61 -65.41
CA PHE A 990 22.05 -52.50 -66.23
C PHE A 990 21.04 -51.79 -67.14
N ASN A 991 20.96 -50.46 -67.09
CA ASN A 991 20.04 -49.64 -67.89
C ASN A 991 18.58 -50.11 -67.79
N ARG A 992 18.16 -50.53 -66.58
CA ARG A 992 16.79 -50.95 -66.27
C ARG A 992 16.47 -50.69 -64.82
N LYS A 993 15.18 -50.65 -64.50
CA LYS A 993 14.72 -50.68 -63.11
C LYS A 993 15.21 -51.96 -62.41
N PRO A 994 15.71 -51.88 -61.17
CA PRO A 994 16.07 -53.05 -60.38
C PRO A 994 14.86 -53.94 -60.11
N ASP A 995 15.05 -55.26 -60.17
CA ASP A 995 14.08 -56.21 -59.60
C ASP A 995 14.17 -56.19 -58.06
N SER A 996 13.07 -56.58 -57.39
CA SER A 996 12.93 -56.45 -55.94
C SER A 996 13.96 -57.28 -55.17
N ASP A 997 14.29 -58.47 -55.66
CA ASP A 997 15.23 -59.40 -55.03
C ASP A 997 16.67 -58.89 -55.18
N GLY A 998 17.05 -58.48 -56.39
CA GLY A 998 18.36 -57.90 -56.66
C GLY A 998 18.61 -56.60 -55.89
N LEU A 999 17.62 -55.71 -55.84
CA LEU A 999 17.71 -54.48 -55.05
C LEU A 999 17.87 -54.80 -53.56
N GLY A 1000 17.05 -55.71 -53.03
CA GLY A 1000 17.08 -56.05 -51.62
C GLY A 1000 18.38 -56.70 -51.16
N TRP A 1001 18.94 -57.60 -51.98
CA TRP A 1001 20.20 -58.27 -51.65
C TRP A 1001 21.37 -57.28 -51.57
N GLN A 1002 21.43 -56.35 -52.51
CA GLN A 1002 22.51 -55.36 -52.57
C GLN A 1002 22.34 -54.26 -51.53
N LEU A 1003 21.08 -53.90 -51.22
CA LEU A 1003 20.78 -52.99 -50.12
C LEU A 1003 21.20 -53.57 -48.78
N LYS A 1004 20.86 -54.84 -48.51
CA LYS A 1004 21.33 -55.54 -47.29
C LYS A 1004 22.85 -55.56 -47.19
N ALA A 1005 23.55 -55.83 -48.29
CA ALA A 1005 25.01 -55.81 -48.31
C ALA A 1005 25.58 -54.42 -47.97
N MET A 1006 24.97 -53.34 -48.48
CA MET A 1006 25.40 -51.97 -48.21
C MET A 1006 25.07 -51.53 -46.78
N ASP A 1007 23.90 -51.91 -46.27
CA ASP A 1007 23.48 -51.66 -44.88
C ASP A 1007 24.38 -52.41 -43.86
N ASP A 1008 24.94 -53.57 -44.24
CA ASP A 1008 25.96 -54.30 -43.47
C ASP A 1008 27.39 -53.72 -43.62
N GLY A 1009 27.55 -52.59 -44.33
CA GLY A 1009 28.82 -51.87 -44.45
C GLY A 1009 29.64 -52.19 -45.71
N THR A 1010 29.08 -52.89 -46.71
CA THR A 1010 29.77 -53.09 -47.99
C THR A 1010 29.85 -51.75 -48.75
N PRO A 1011 31.04 -51.25 -49.11
CA PRO A 1011 31.17 -49.97 -49.79
C PRO A 1011 30.61 -50.03 -51.22
N LEU A 1012 30.05 -48.91 -51.70
CA LEU A 1012 29.45 -48.78 -53.04
C LEU A 1012 30.37 -49.28 -54.16
N ASN A 1013 31.67 -49.00 -54.08
CA ASN A 1013 32.65 -49.43 -55.08
C ASN A 1013 32.79 -50.96 -55.16
N GLN A 1014 32.62 -51.67 -54.03
CA GLN A 1014 32.66 -53.13 -54.02
C GLN A 1014 31.41 -53.73 -54.67
N ILE A 1015 30.23 -53.14 -54.44
CA ILE A 1015 28.99 -53.54 -55.13
C ILE A 1015 29.10 -53.24 -56.62
N SER A 1016 29.65 -52.07 -56.99
CA SER A 1016 29.92 -51.70 -58.37
C SER A 1016 30.86 -52.70 -59.06
N GLN A 1017 31.93 -53.13 -58.37
CA GLN A 1017 32.85 -54.15 -58.87
C GLN A 1017 32.15 -55.49 -59.11
N ASN A 1018 31.22 -55.88 -58.23
CA ASN A 1018 30.41 -57.09 -58.39
C ASN A 1018 29.51 -56.98 -59.63
N PHE A 1019 28.90 -55.81 -59.86
CA PHE A 1019 28.09 -55.55 -61.06
C PHE A 1019 28.93 -55.57 -62.33
N VAL A 1020 30.08 -54.89 -62.39
CA VAL A 1020 30.99 -54.93 -63.54
C VAL A 1020 31.45 -56.35 -63.87
N SER A 1021 31.63 -57.17 -62.84
CA SER A 1021 32.06 -58.57 -63.00
C SER A 1021 30.93 -59.50 -63.45
N SER A 1022 29.67 -59.07 -63.33
CA SER A 1022 28.48 -59.86 -63.67
C SER A 1022 28.38 -60.15 -65.17
N ALA A 1023 27.67 -61.24 -65.50
CA ALA A 1023 27.42 -61.60 -66.88
C ALA A 1023 26.56 -60.55 -67.61
N GLU A 1024 25.60 -59.94 -66.90
CA GLU A 1024 24.69 -58.94 -67.45
C GLU A 1024 25.44 -57.66 -67.85
N PHE A 1025 26.31 -57.15 -66.98
CA PHE A 1025 27.15 -55.97 -67.30
C PHE A 1025 28.07 -56.26 -68.48
N LYS A 1026 28.73 -57.42 -68.50
CA LYS A 1026 29.60 -57.82 -69.62
C LYS A 1026 28.84 -57.99 -70.93
N SER A 1027 27.54 -58.30 -70.88
CA SER A 1027 26.71 -58.37 -72.08
C SER A 1027 26.36 -56.98 -72.62
N LEU A 1028 26.15 -55.99 -71.75
CA LEU A 1028 25.80 -54.61 -72.13
C LEU A 1028 27.03 -53.78 -72.53
N TYR A 1029 28.15 -53.96 -71.83
CA TYR A 1029 29.35 -53.13 -71.98
C TYR A 1029 30.53 -53.88 -72.61
N GLY A 1030 30.43 -55.20 -72.80
CA GLY A 1030 31.50 -56.07 -73.30
C GLY A 1030 32.32 -56.73 -72.18
N SER A 1031 32.92 -57.89 -72.46
CA SER A 1031 33.73 -58.64 -71.48
C SER A 1031 35.07 -57.99 -71.12
N ASN A 1032 35.61 -57.16 -72.02
CA ASN A 1032 36.83 -56.37 -71.84
C ASN A 1032 36.86 -55.19 -72.84
N PRO A 1033 35.92 -54.22 -72.73
CA PRO A 1033 35.86 -53.09 -73.65
C PRO A 1033 37.12 -52.21 -73.54
N SER A 1034 37.46 -51.51 -74.62
CA SER A 1034 38.39 -50.39 -74.51
C SER A 1034 37.76 -49.29 -73.66
N THR A 1035 38.57 -48.49 -72.98
CA THR A 1035 38.12 -47.40 -72.11
C THR A 1035 37.18 -46.43 -72.84
N VAL A 1036 37.51 -46.06 -74.08
CA VAL A 1036 36.65 -45.23 -74.95
C VAL A 1036 35.27 -45.89 -75.19
N ALA A 1037 35.24 -47.20 -75.45
CA ALA A 1037 33.99 -47.92 -75.69
C ALA A 1037 33.14 -48.01 -74.41
N LEU A 1038 33.76 -48.29 -73.26
CA LEU A 1038 33.08 -48.33 -71.96
C LEU A 1038 32.47 -46.98 -71.61
N VAL A 1039 33.23 -45.89 -71.72
CA VAL A 1039 32.77 -44.52 -71.40
C VAL A 1039 31.61 -44.11 -72.31
N ASN A 1040 31.73 -44.32 -73.63
CA ASN A 1040 30.65 -44.00 -74.57
C ASN A 1040 29.35 -44.76 -74.24
N LEU A 1041 29.46 -46.06 -73.89
CA LEU A 1041 28.31 -46.86 -73.49
C LEU A 1041 27.73 -46.40 -72.14
N LEU A 1042 28.55 -45.97 -71.17
CA LEU A 1042 28.06 -45.42 -69.90
C LEU A 1042 27.29 -44.10 -70.11
N TYR A 1043 27.77 -43.20 -70.98
CA TYR A 1043 27.02 -41.99 -71.33
C TYR A 1043 25.67 -42.29 -71.99
N GLN A 1044 25.61 -43.31 -72.85
CA GLN A 1044 24.36 -43.70 -73.52
C GLN A 1044 23.39 -44.43 -72.59
N ASN A 1045 23.90 -45.34 -71.77
CA ASN A 1045 23.08 -46.23 -70.93
C ASN A 1045 22.72 -45.62 -69.58
N VAL A 1046 23.55 -44.74 -69.04
CA VAL A 1046 23.32 -44.09 -67.73
C VAL A 1046 22.77 -42.67 -67.90
N LEU A 1047 23.36 -41.87 -68.79
CA LEU A 1047 23.00 -40.45 -68.95
C LEU A 1047 22.11 -40.19 -70.17
N HIS A 1048 21.84 -41.21 -70.99
CA HIS A 1048 21.00 -41.14 -72.19
C HIS A 1048 21.40 -40.06 -73.21
N ARG A 1049 22.70 -39.76 -73.30
CA ARG A 1049 23.25 -38.81 -74.27
C ARG A 1049 24.59 -39.28 -74.82
N THR A 1050 25.05 -38.61 -75.88
CA THR A 1050 26.41 -38.81 -76.39
C THR A 1050 27.38 -37.93 -75.60
N PRO A 1051 28.56 -38.43 -75.19
CA PRO A 1051 29.56 -37.59 -74.54
C PRO A 1051 30.14 -36.58 -75.52
N GLN A 1052 30.50 -35.41 -75.01
CA GLN A 1052 31.35 -34.48 -75.73
C GLN A 1052 32.80 -34.98 -75.71
N GLN A 1053 33.61 -34.61 -76.71
CA GLN A 1053 34.98 -35.13 -76.85
C GLN A 1053 35.82 -34.94 -75.58
N PHE A 1054 35.73 -33.77 -74.92
CA PHE A 1054 36.50 -33.50 -73.69
C PHE A 1054 36.06 -34.38 -72.51
N GLU A 1055 34.79 -34.84 -72.47
CA GLU A 1055 34.28 -35.74 -71.45
C GLU A 1055 34.86 -37.14 -71.62
N THR A 1056 34.88 -37.65 -72.87
CA THR A 1056 35.53 -38.92 -73.20
C THR A 1056 37.04 -38.85 -72.91
N ASP A 1057 37.71 -37.75 -73.29
CA ASP A 1057 39.14 -37.56 -73.06
C ASP A 1057 39.46 -37.54 -71.55
N PHE A 1058 38.62 -36.92 -70.73
CA PHE A 1058 38.77 -36.88 -69.27
C PHE A 1058 38.75 -38.29 -68.66
N TRP A 1059 37.72 -39.09 -68.97
CA TRP A 1059 37.61 -40.45 -68.42
C TRP A 1059 38.70 -41.39 -68.94
N VAL A 1060 39.08 -41.27 -70.22
CA VAL A 1060 40.21 -42.04 -70.79
C VAL A 1060 41.51 -41.71 -70.07
N ASN A 1061 41.76 -40.42 -69.80
CA ASN A 1061 42.96 -40.00 -69.10
C ASN A 1061 42.99 -40.51 -67.64
N ILE A 1062 41.84 -40.57 -66.97
CA ILE A 1062 41.72 -41.13 -65.62
C ILE A 1062 41.95 -42.64 -65.60
N VAL A 1063 41.32 -43.40 -66.51
CA VAL A 1063 41.38 -44.87 -66.47
C VAL A 1063 42.68 -45.42 -67.05
N ASP A 1064 43.16 -44.88 -68.17
CA ASP A 1064 44.32 -45.41 -68.88
C ASP A 1064 45.64 -44.79 -68.39
N ASN A 1065 45.65 -43.47 -68.16
CA ASN A 1065 46.89 -42.73 -67.82
C ASN A 1065 47.01 -42.39 -66.32
N GLY A 1066 45.93 -42.50 -65.55
CA GLY A 1066 45.94 -42.31 -64.11
C GLY A 1066 46.03 -40.87 -63.62
N VAL A 1067 45.63 -39.88 -64.43
CA VAL A 1067 45.73 -38.46 -64.08
C VAL A 1067 44.34 -37.85 -63.83
N PRO A 1068 44.06 -37.25 -62.65
CA PRO A 1068 44.96 -37.07 -61.51
C PRO A 1068 45.09 -38.31 -60.59
N VAL A 1069 44.13 -39.24 -60.63
CA VAL A 1069 44.18 -40.53 -59.90
C VAL A 1069 43.56 -41.61 -60.78
N ARG A 1070 44.23 -42.77 -60.91
CA ARG A 1070 43.71 -43.90 -61.71
C ARG A 1070 42.45 -44.49 -61.09
N GLN A 1071 41.38 -44.59 -61.88
CA GLN A 1071 40.14 -45.28 -61.50
C GLN A 1071 39.94 -46.57 -62.29
N THR A 1072 39.33 -47.55 -61.65
CA THR A 1072 38.84 -48.80 -62.23
C THR A 1072 37.49 -48.59 -62.93
N ALA A 1073 37.10 -49.53 -63.79
CA ALA A 1073 35.78 -49.51 -64.43
C ALA A 1073 34.62 -49.46 -63.40
N ALA A 1074 34.79 -50.10 -62.24
CA ALA A 1074 33.81 -50.07 -61.15
C ALA A 1074 33.71 -48.69 -60.47
N GLU A 1075 34.83 -48.01 -60.26
CA GLU A 1075 34.85 -46.64 -59.71
C GLU A 1075 34.28 -45.63 -60.70
N VAL A 1076 34.53 -45.81 -62.01
CA VAL A 1076 33.91 -45.01 -63.06
C VAL A 1076 32.40 -45.23 -63.07
N LEU A 1077 31.93 -46.48 -63.07
CA LEU A 1077 30.49 -46.78 -63.00
C LEU A 1077 29.82 -46.17 -61.75
N ALA A 1078 30.45 -46.27 -60.59
CA ALA A 1078 29.96 -45.64 -59.36
C ALA A 1078 29.92 -44.10 -59.48
N SER A 1079 30.91 -43.51 -60.14
CA SER A 1079 30.95 -42.06 -60.40
C SER A 1079 29.84 -41.61 -61.35
N PHE A 1080 29.51 -42.40 -62.37
CA PHE A 1080 28.35 -42.13 -63.24
C PHE A 1080 27.03 -42.28 -62.49
N SER A 1081 26.88 -43.35 -61.70
CA SER A 1081 25.72 -43.59 -60.83
C SER A 1081 25.43 -42.40 -59.92
N GLU A 1082 26.47 -41.87 -59.27
CA GLU A 1082 26.35 -40.78 -58.30
C GLU A 1082 26.57 -39.39 -58.91
N SER A 1083 26.61 -39.29 -60.24
CA SER A 1083 26.68 -37.98 -60.90
C SER A 1083 25.40 -37.18 -60.67
N PRO A 1084 25.48 -35.85 -60.51
CA PRO A 1084 24.28 -35.00 -60.37
C PRO A 1084 23.29 -35.18 -61.52
N GLU A 1085 23.80 -35.45 -62.73
CA GLU A 1085 22.97 -35.70 -63.91
C GLU A 1085 22.17 -37.00 -63.78
N ASN A 1086 22.79 -38.11 -63.36
CA ASN A 1086 22.07 -39.37 -63.14
C ASN A 1086 21.11 -39.27 -61.95
N GLN A 1087 21.53 -38.64 -60.84
CA GLN A 1087 20.63 -38.42 -59.69
C GLN A 1087 19.36 -37.68 -60.11
N ALA A 1088 19.48 -36.63 -60.95
CA ALA A 1088 18.35 -35.89 -61.49
C ALA A 1088 17.47 -36.72 -62.44
N GLN A 1089 18.03 -37.68 -63.19
CA GLN A 1089 17.25 -38.58 -64.05
C GLN A 1089 16.47 -39.63 -63.24
N VAL A 1090 17.05 -40.11 -62.13
CA VAL A 1090 16.49 -41.21 -61.33
C VAL A 1090 15.50 -40.72 -60.26
N ILE A 1091 15.63 -39.48 -59.77
CA ILE A 1091 14.85 -38.98 -58.63
C ILE A 1091 13.33 -39.19 -58.79
N GLY A 1092 12.78 -38.96 -59.98
CA GLY A 1092 11.35 -39.15 -60.25
C GLY A 1092 10.85 -40.58 -60.03
N SER A 1093 11.73 -41.57 -60.12
CA SER A 1093 11.43 -42.99 -59.91
C SER A 1093 11.57 -43.46 -58.46
N ILE A 1094 12.30 -42.71 -57.62
CA ILE A 1094 12.64 -43.12 -56.24
C ILE A 1094 12.11 -42.17 -55.16
N GLN A 1095 11.61 -40.99 -55.52
CA GLN A 1095 11.17 -39.94 -54.58
C GLN A 1095 10.09 -40.36 -53.56
N ASN A 1096 9.34 -41.42 -53.83
CA ASN A 1096 8.30 -41.96 -52.94
C ASN A 1096 8.77 -43.23 -52.19
N GLY A 1097 10.08 -43.46 -52.13
CA GLY A 1097 10.69 -44.68 -51.62
C GLY A 1097 10.81 -45.79 -52.67
N MET A 1098 11.68 -46.76 -52.41
CA MET A 1098 12.01 -47.86 -53.32
C MET A 1098 11.53 -49.19 -52.76
N GLU A 1099 10.60 -49.84 -53.45
CA GLU A 1099 10.07 -51.16 -53.06
C GLU A 1099 11.10 -52.26 -53.34
N TYR A 1100 11.36 -53.14 -52.37
CA TYR A 1100 12.34 -54.21 -52.46
C TYR A 1100 11.93 -55.45 -51.64
N HIS A 1101 12.60 -56.57 -51.88
CA HIS A 1101 12.46 -57.76 -51.05
C HIS A 1101 13.35 -57.65 -49.81
N TYR A 1102 12.75 -57.67 -48.62
CA TYR A 1102 13.53 -57.57 -47.38
C TYR A 1102 14.29 -58.86 -47.06
N TYR A 1103 15.60 -58.74 -46.88
CA TYR A 1103 16.47 -59.80 -46.37
C TYR A 1103 16.87 -59.46 -44.93
N ALA A 1104 16.52 -60.34 -43.99
CA ALA A 1104 16.67 -60.13 -42.55
C ALA A 1104 18.11 -60.08 -42.05
#